data_AF-A0AAV2YV17-F1
#
_entry.id   AF-A0AAV2YV17-F1
#
_cell.length_a   1.000
_cell.length_b   1.000
_cell.length_c   1.000
_cell.angle_alpha   90.00
_cell.angle_beta   90.00
_cell.angle_gamma   90.00
#
_symmetry.space_group_name_H-M   'P 1'
#
loop_
_entity.id
_entity.type
_entity.pdbx_description
1 polymer ?
#
loop_
_entity_poly.entity_id
_entity_poly.type
_entity_poly.pdbx_seq_one_letter_code
_entity_poly.pdbx_strand_id
1 'polypeptide(L)'
;MLLWLWLSVLLTRHTSHAIISGASVTPASLNAGATGTVDVAFTTGTTVPIGGAVIVIFPPPFVVATTALTNIVGMDTANTIAVQSSTNTITIAVVNTAIAPGTISFTVNAISNPGAGVTAKFTVRTLDTQTNILESTSNVAGVTIVSTTLSTATLTFSTLNAGALVTCTLAFTTDVTLRAGATIELVFPTLPSSKFIVAGARVTNVVNVDPLSTQVMVAGMSIQLVLVGASIPAGTAVSVTFGNIYSPAAQTTGTFTARTRHSSTNIFQANLALPGVTTLGSAIANTATVTPTAYIAGMTATYTISFDTICYLPTGTIITVTFPARFNLATATMGSILNMMTGNAVFAFQSATTMVLTLGAGPTLPGSNRGFTLTNVVNPGTSCNQYIYEYCSTTWETYSVQITDAAGNLYQSGTMPGTPILKAPMSWGRVRPASALPLTVTSITMQFNTQMTVPLGGAVELVLPSSYAIPGVVTPSGLVGIPIASTVVTVTGLQIALTIAGAAVAPTTGLVVTFSSVTTPSILDTGFYTIRTRDALGNIIEEITTIIGEGCLYLKDCSGHGACTLLSQRCVCSPGWGAASDIADYKSPICDMRTCPAGRVWNAIPTSASDGHSQLKECSGMGVCDRSTGQCTCVEGFGGAACDRSKDSLLDDDRDHLTLSVLLYVLVLCPNKCSKRGRCVSMREMATIYGALPLSSVTTYTETSTALWDADRIFGCVCDSAWAVGFGSGELQATEYFGADCSRRHCPTGNDPDTDADETNCQGVVADGGFATGAAGNLCLVECSNRGLCSHKTGLCKCFAGYSGYACQIKTPLTK
;
A
#
# COMPACT_ATOMS: atom_id res chain seq x y z
N MET A 1 -61.83 -51.83 -67.87
CA MET A 1 -63.02 -50.97 -68.10
C MET A 1 -64.25 -51.44 -67.29
N LEU A 2 -64.06 -51.89 -66.04
CA LEU A 2 -65.12 -52.06 -65.02
C LEU A 2 -64.74 -51.42 -63.66
N LEU A 3 -63.52 -50.86 -63.54
CA LEU A 3 -63.01 -50.22 -62.32
C LEU A 3 -63.28 -48.69 -62.28
N TRP A 4 -63.68 -48.10 -63.41
CA TRP A 4 -64.00 -46.67 -63.53
C TRP A 4 -65.48 -46.34 -63.23
N LEU A 5 -66.35 -47.35 -63.18
CA LEU A 5 -67.78 -47.17 -62.80
C LEU A 5 -68.03 -47.37 -61.29
N TRP A 6 -67.10 -47.98 -60.56
CA TRP A 6 -67.16 -48.09 -59.09
C TRP A 6 -66.49 -46.93 -58.36
N LEU A 7 -65.51 -46.26 -58.98
CA LEU A 7 -64.80 -45.12 -58.38
C LEU A 7 -65.53 -43.78 -58.56
N SER A 8 -66.46 -43.68 -59.51
CA SER A 8 -67.30 -42.49 -59.75
C SER A 8 -68.59 -42.47 -58.92
N VAL A 9 -68.95 -43.58 -58.26
CA VAL A 9 -70.11 -43.67 -57.34
C VAL A 9 -69.72 -43.41 -55.86
N LEU A 10 -68.42 -43.40 -55.53
CA LEU A 10 -67.92 -43.14 -54.17
C LEU A 10 -67.38 -41.71 -53.92
N LEU A 11 -67.28 -40.84 -54.94
CA LEU A 11 -66.67 -39.51 -54.78
C LEU A 11 -67.59 -38.30 -54.95
N THR A 12 -68.91 -38.47 -54.99
CA THR A 12 -69.87 -37.34 -54.87
C THR A 12 -71.15 -37.74 -54.12
N ARG A 13 -71.02 -38.15 -52.86
CA ARG A 13 -72.06 -37.82 -51.87
C ARG A 13 -71.60 -36.59 -51.10
N HIS A 14 -71.64 -35.44 -51.77
CA HIS A 14 -71.88 -34.21 -51.02
C HIS A 14 -73.27 -34.39 -50.41
N THR A 15 -73.34 -34.73 -49.12
CA THR A 15 -74.56 -34.52 -48.35
C THR A 15 -74.74 -33.00 -48.28
N SER A 16 -75.37 -32.43 -49.30
CA SER A 16 -75.83 -31.05 -49.28
C SER A 16 -77.00 -31.01 -48.31
N HIS A 17 -76.68 -30.91 -47.02
CA HIS A 17 -77.68 -30.61 -45.99
C HIS A 17 -78.33 -29.27 -46.33
N ALA A 18 -79.59 -29.07 -45.94
CA ALA A 18 -80.24 -27.79 -46.12
C ALA A 18 -79.47 -26.68 -45.37
N ILE A 19 -79.47 -25.47 -45.90
CA ILE A 19 -78.62 -24.38 -45.40
C ILE A 19 -79.41 -23.54 -44.40
N ILE A 20 -78.88 -23.41 -43.19
CA ILE A 20 -79.37 -22.42 -42.21
C ILE A 20 -79.10 -21.01 -42.76
N SER A 21 -80.12 -20.17 -42.78
CA SER A 21 -80.03 -18.79 -43.27
C SER A 21 -80.01 -17.77 -42.12
N GLY A 22 -79.42 -16.58 -42.35
CA GLY A 22 -79.42 -15.48 -41.39
C GLY A 22 -78.71 -15.76 -40.06
N ALA A 23 -77.77 -16.71 -40.02
CA ALA A 23 -77.08 -17.10 -38.80
C ALA A 23 -76.08 -16.03 -38.32
N SER A 24 -76.12 -15.70 -37.03
CA SER A 24 -75.22 -14.79 -36.34
C SER A 24 -74.86 -15.33 -34.96
N VAL A 25 -73.63 -15.07 -34.52
CA VAL A 25 -73.12 -15.41 -33.18
C VAL A 25 -72.37 -14.17 -32.69
N THR A 26 -72.93 -13.50 -31.68
CA THR A 26 -72.48 -12.17 -31.25
C THR A 26 -72.18 -12.17 -29.75
N PRO A 27 -70.90 -12.14 -29.36
CA PRO A 27 -70.54 -11.96 -27.95
C PRO A 27 -70.98 -10.60 -27.43
N ALA A 28 -71.50 -10.56 -26.20
CA ALA A 28 -71.92 -9.32 -25.55
C ALA A 28 -70.74 -8.36 -25.25
N SER A 29 -69.54 -8.90 -25.13
CA SER A 29 -68.29 -8.14 -25.03
C SER A 29 -67.33 -8.60 -26.11
N LEU A 30 -66.63 -7.67 -26.77
CA LEU A 30 -65.55 -7.96 -27.71
C LEU A 30 -64.16 -7.88 -27.06
N ASN A 31 -64.12 -7.74 -25.74
CA ASN A 31 -62.86 -7.69 -24.99
C ASN A 31 -62.22 -9.09 -24.97
N ALA A 32 -60.93 -9.16 -25.29
CA ALA A 32 -60.16 -10.39 -25.26
C ALA A 32 -60.17 -11.01 -23.86
N GLY A 33 -60.39 -12.32 -23.77
CA GLY A 33 -60.42 -13.06 -22.50
C GLY A 33 -61.64 -12.79 -21.61
N ALA A 34 -62.54 -11.88 -21.99
CA ALA A 34 -63.78 -11.64 -21.26
C ALA A 34 -64.66 -12.90 -21.27
N THR A 35 -65.19 -13.26 -20.10
CA THR A 35 -66.16 -14.35 -19.96
C THR A 35 -67.54 -13.74 -19.79
N GLY A 36 -68.47 -14.05 -20.70
CA GLY A 36 -69.78 -13.40 -20.73
C GLY A 36 -70.82 -14.16 -21.52
N THR A 37 -71.89 -13.45 -21.88
CA THR A 37 -72.98 -13.98 -22.71
C THR A 37 -72.69 -13.85 -24.20
N VAL A 38 -73.25 -14.75 -24.99
CA VAL A 38 -73.19 -14.74 -26.46
C VAL A 38 -74.59 -14.98 -26.99
N ASP A 39 -75.04 -14.08 -27.85
CA ASP A 39 -76.33 -14.18 -28.53
C ASP A 39 -76.16 -14.96 -29.84
N VAL A 40 -77.00 -15.97 -30.03
CA VAL A 40 -77.05 -16.79 -31.24
C VAL A 40 -78.41 -16.61 -31.86
N ALA A 41 -78.47 -16.27 -33.15
CA ALA A 41 -79.72 -16.16 -33.89
C ALA A 41 -79.55 -16.75 -35.29
N PHE A 42 -80.56 -17.47 -35.78
CA PHE A 42 -80.59 -18.04 -37.12
C PHE A 42 -82.03 -18.34 -37.57
N THR A 43 -82.23 -18.62 -38.86
CA THR A 43 -83.54 -19.04 -39.40
C THR A 43 -83.43 -20.47 -39.92
N THR A 44 -84.24 -21.37 -39.36
CA THR A 44 -84.34 -22.78 -39.74
C THR A 44 -85.48 -22.96 -40.74
N GLY A 45 -85.20 -23.61 -41.87
CA GLY A 45 -86.20 -23.89 -42.92
C GLY A 45 -86.94 -25.21 -42.71
N THR A 46 -86.49 -26.04 -41.77
CA THR A 46 -87.04 -27.36 -41.47
C THR A 46 -87.50 -27.46 -40.01
N THR A 47 -88.40 -28.39 -39.72
CA THR A 47 -88.83 -28.65 -38.33
C THR A 47 -87.77 -29.46 -37.61
N VAL A 48 -87.27 -29.00 -36.45
CA VAL A 48 -86.39 -29.81 -35.59
C VAL A 48 -87.28 -30.61 -34.62
N PRO A 49 -87.35 -31.95 -34.75
CA PRO A 49 -88.29 -32.77 -33.99
C PRO A 49 -87.95 -32.81 -32.50
N ILE A 50 -88.93 -33.17 -31.67
CA ILE A 50 -88.72 -33.57 -30.28
C ILE A 50 -87.69 -34.71 -30.24
N GLY A 51 -86.66 -34.58 -29.41
CA GLY A 51 -85.50 -35.48 -29.35
C GLY A 51 -84.37 -35.13 -30.31
N GLY A 52 -84.54 -34.14 -31.20
CA GLY A 52 -83.47 -33.54 -32.01
C GLY A 52 -82.63 -32.53 -31.23
N ALA A 53 -81.71 -31.83 -31.90
CA ALA A 53 -80.82 -30.87 -31.24
C ALA A 53 -80.40 -29.68 -32.11
N VAL A 54 -80.08 -28.55 -31.48
CA VAL A 54 -79.34 -27.43 -32.09
C VAL A 54 -77.90 -27.46 -31.61
N ILE A 55 -76.93 -27.45 -32.52
CA ILE A 55 -75.50 -27.46 -32.21
C ILE A 55 -74.87 -26.13 -32.62
N VAL A 56 -74.12 -25.52 -31.71
CA VAL A 56 -73.28 -24.36 -31.97
C VAL A 56 -71.83 -24.73 -31.67
N ILE A 57 -70.95 -24.62 -32.68
CA ILE A 57 -69.52 -24.90 -32.55
C ILE A 57 -68.77 -23.58 -32.60
N PHE A 58 -68.08 -23.27 -31.50
CA PHE A 58 -67.21 -22.11 -31.39
C PHE A 58 -65.82 -22.46 -31.94
N PRO A 59 -65.23 -21.62 -32.80
CA PRO A 59 -63.90 -21.87 -33.34
C PRO A 59 -62.84 -21.78 -32.23
N PRO A 60 -61.75 -22.55 -32.29
CA PRO A 60 -60.60 -22.30 -31.44
C PRO A 60 -60.07 -20.86 -31.63
N PRO A 61 -59.63 -20.15 -30.57
CA PRO A 61 -59.49 -20.62 -29.20
C PRO A 61 -60.53 -20.04 -28.22
N PHE A 62 -61.81 -19.95 -28.61
CA PHE A 62 -62.88 -19.75 -27.62
C PHE A 62 -62.82 -20.84 -26.55
N VAL A 63 -63.24 -20.53 -25.32
CA VAL A 63 -63.43 -21.54 -24.27
C VAL A 63 -64.89 -21.54 -23.86
N VAL A 64 -65.54 -22.69 -24.02
CA VAL A 64 -66.96 -22.87 -23.73
C VAL A 64 -67.10 -23.57 -22.39
N ALA A 65 -67.73 -22.89 -21.42
CA ALA A 65 -67.98 -23.42 -20.08
C ALA A 65 -69.38 -22.98 -19.60
N THR A 66 -70.43 -23.33 -20.34
CA THR A 66 -71.79 -22.81 -20.07
C THR A 66 -72.60 -23.68 -19.12
N THR A 67 -73.51 -23.07 -18.36
CA THR A 67 -74.51 -23.76 -17.52
C THR A 67 -75.93 -23.17 -17.62
N ALA A 68 -76.19 -22.17 -18.48
CA ALA A 68 -77.55 -21.63 -18.67
C ALA A 68 -77.86 -21.17 -20.10
N LEU A 69 -79.13 -21.36 -20.49
CA LEU A 69 -79.75 -20.88 -21.73
C LEU A 69 -80.81 -19.84 -21.37
N THR A 70 -80.77 -18.66 -21.99
CA THR A 70 -81.66 -17.52 -21.68
C THR A 70 -82.13 -16.82 -22.96
N ASN A 71 -83.06 -15.86 -22.87
CA ASN A 71 -83.60 -15.08 -24.00
C ASN A 71 -84.06 -15.95 -25.19
N ILE A 72 -84.74 -17.04 -24.88
CA ILE A 72 -85.12 -18.07 -25.84
C ILE A 72 -86.32 -17.58 -26.67
N VAL A 73 -86.20 -17.61 -28.00
CA VAL A 73 -87.24 -17.25 -28.97
C VAL A 73 -87.32 -18.33 -30.05
N GLY A 74 -88.53 -18.72 -30.42
CA GLY A 74 -88.79 -19.70 -31.49
C GLY A 74 -88.61 -21.17 -31.07
N MET A 75 -88.33 -21.43 -29.79
CA MET A 75 -88.15 -22.77 -29.23
C MET A 75 -88.60 -22.80 -27.75
N ASP A 76 -88.89 -23.98 -27.21
CA ASP A 76 -89.40 -24.16 -25.83
C ASP A 76 -88.36 -23.79 -24.75
N THR A 77 -88.79 -23.14 -23.67
CA THR A 77 -87.95 -22.84 -22.50
C THR A 77 -87.48 -24.07 -21.72
N ALA A 78 -88.13 -25.23 -21.91
CA ALA A 78 -87.75 -26.49 -21.28
C ALA A 78 -86.53 -27.16 -21.94
N ASN A 79 -86.06 -26.66 -23.08
CA ASN A 79 -84.90 -27.22 -23.78
C ASN A 79 -83.63 -27.16 -22.92
N THR A 80 -82.87 -28.25 -22.93
CA THR A 80 -81.69 -28.42 -22.06
C THR A 80 -80.41 -28.17 -22.84
N ILE A 81 -79.40 -27.64 -22.16
CA ILE A 81 -78.09 -27.34 -22.73
C ILE A 81 -77.03 -28.32 -22.22
N ALA A 82 -76.23 -28.86 -23.12
CA ALA A 82 -75.07 -29.69 -22.84
C ALA A 82 -73.83 -29.08 -23.51
N VAL A 83 -72.70 -29.14 -22.82
CA VAL A 83 -71.44 -28.56 -23.29
C VAL A 83 -70.40 -29.66 -23.47
N GLN A 84 -69.77 -29.66 -24.63
CA GLN A 84 -68.56 -30.44 -24.90
C GLN A 84 -67.39 -29.47 -25.05
N SER A 85 -66.69 -29.23 -23.93
CA SER A 85 -65.60 -28.26 -23.86
C SER A 85 -64.38 -28.64 -24.70
N SER A 86 -64.12 -29.94 -24.92
CA SER A 86 -63.00 -30.41 -25.75
C SER A 86 -63.13 -30.05 -27.23
N THR A 87 -64.35 -29.85 -27.71
CA THR A 87 -64.66 -29.46 -29.10
C THR A 87 -65.29 -28.08 -29.18
N ASN A 88 -65.29 -27.30 -28.09
CA ASN A 88 -65.94 -25.99 -28.00
C ASN A 88 -67.38 -25.98 -28.54
N THR A 89 -68.11 -27.06 -28.25
CA THR A 89 -69.43 -27.32 -28.83
C THR A 89 -70.51 -27.20 -27.76
N ILE A 90 -71.59 -26.51 -28.10
CA ILE A 90 -72.82 -26.44 -27.32
C ILE A 90 -73.89 -27.24 -28.06
N THR A 91 -74.59 -28.10 -27.34
CA THR A 91 -75.73 -28.87 -27.84
C THR A 91 -76.96 -28.51 -27.03
N ILE A 92 -78.02 -28.06 -27.70
CA ILE A 92 -79.30 -27.75 -27.10
C ILE A 92 -80.29 -28.83 -27.53
N ALA A 93 -80.74 -29.65 -26.59
CA ALA A 93 -81.68 -30.74 -26.86
C ALA A 93 -83.12 -30.20 -26.92
N VAL A 94 -83.84 -30.59 -27.97
CA VAL A 94 -85.26 -30.25 -28.17
C VAL A 94 -86.11 -31.25 -27.41
N VAL A 95 -86.93 -30.80 -26.46
CA VAL A 95 -87.66 -31.71 -25.55
C VAL A 95 -89.18 -31.70 -25.73
N ASN A 96 -89.90 -30.70 -25.25
CA ASN A 96 -91.36 -30.77 -25.11
C ASN A 96 -92.11 -30.41 -26.40
N THR A 97 -91.54 -29.49 -27.18
CA THR A 97 -92.16 -28.92 -28.39
C THR A 97 -91.14 -28.92 -29.51
N ALA A 98 -91.51 -29.48 -30.67
CA ALA A 98 -90.67 -29.43 -31.87
C ALA A 98 -90.45 -27.97 -32.32
N ILE A 99 -89.24 -27.64 -32.78
CA ILE A 99 -88.92 -26.30 -33.28
C ILE A 99 -89.51 -26.19 -34.70
N ALA A 100 -90.46 -25.29 -34.90
CA ALA A 100 -91.06 -25.03 -36.21
C ALA A 100 -90.10 -24.23 -37.13
N PRO A 101 -90.24 -24.33 -38.48
CA PRO A 101 -89.52 -23.48 -39.40
C PRO A 101 -89.76 -22.00 -39.09
N GLY A 102 -88.69 -21.21 -38.98
CA GLY A 102 -88.77 -19.81 -38.56
C GLY A 102 -87.49 -19.30 -37.89
N THR A 103 -87.57 -18.09 -37.34
CA THR A 103 -86.46 -17.43 -36.63
C THR A 103 -86.30 -17.98 -35.23
N ILE A 104 -85.07 -18.41 -34.92
CA ILE A 104 -84.64 -18.94 -33.62
C ILE A 104 -83.58 -18.01 -33.05
N SER A 105 -83.70 -17.63 -31.78
CA SER A 105 -82.62 -16.94 -31.07
C SER A 105 -82.55 -17.34 -29.60
N PHE A 106 -81.35 -17.32 -29.05
CA PHE A 106 -81.10 -17.58 -27.63
C PHE A 106 -79.76 -16.99 -27.20
N THR A 107 -79.58 -16.85 -25.90
CA THR A 107 -78.33 -16.41 -25.27
C THR A 107 -77.73 -17.53 -24.46
N VAL A 108 -76.44 -17.81 -24.68
CA VAL A 108 -75.63 -18.72 -23.86
C VAL A 108 -74.69 -17.91 -22.97
N ASN A 109 -74.39 -18.38 -21.76
CA ASN A 109 -73.51 -17.70 -20.80
C ASN A 109 -72.14 -18.38 -20.68
N ALA A 110 -71.20 -17.76 -19.96
CA ALA A 110 -69.90 -18.34 -19.62
C ALA A 110 -69.06 -18.83 -20.83
N ILE A 111 -69.10 -18.05 -21.91
CA ILE A 111 -68.17 -18.18 -23.03
C ILE A 111 -67.01 -17.22 -22.80
N SER A 112 -65.77 -17.73 -22.78
CA SER A 112 -64.57 -16.88 -22.76
C SER A 112 -64.11 -16.57 -24.17
N ASN A 113 -63.96 -15.28 -24.46
CA ASN A 113 -63.38 -14.81 -25.71
C ASN A 113 -61.90 -15.21 -25.83
N PRO A 114 -61.40 -15.44 -27.06
CA PRO A 114 -59.99 -15.67 -27.32
C PRO A 114 -59.15 -14.39 -27.10
N GLY A 115 -57.83 -14.49 -27.35
CA GLY A 115 -56.97 -13.31 -27.46
C GLY A 115 -57.36 -12.44 -28.66
N ALA A 116 -56.95 -11.17 -28.65
CA ALA A 116 -57.26 -10.18 -29.66
C ALA A 116 -56.87 -10.62 -31.08
N GLY A 117 -57.75 -10.34 -32.03
CA GLY A 117 -57.65 -10.77 -33.42
C GLY A 117 -59.02 -11.05 -34.05
N VAL A 118 -59.02 -11.38 -35.33
CA VAL A 118 -60.22 -11.84 -36.04
C VAL A 118 -60.38 -13.35 -35.83
N THR A 119 -61.52 -13.77 -35.28
CA THR A 119 -61.77 -15.19 -35.04
C THR A 119 -62.09 -15.93 -36.34
N ALA A 120 -61.90 -17.24 -36.37
CA ALA A 120 -62.45 -18.05 -37.45
C ALA A 120 -63.99 -18.03 -37.43
N LYS A 121 -64.60 -18.65 -38.45
CA LYS A 121 -66.05 -18.71 -38.63
C LYS A 121 -66.69 -19.67 -37.63
N PHE A 122 -67.91 -19.36 -37.18
CA PHE A 122 -68.71 -20.24 -36.32
C PHE A 122 -69.49 -21.25 -37.17
N THR A 123 -69.89 -22.37 -36.56
CA THR A 123 -70.77 -23.35 -37.20
C THR A 123 -72.05 -23.55 -36.38
N VAL A 124 -73.20 -23.52 -37.04
CA VAL A 124 -74.50 -23.84 -36.44
C VAL A 124 -75.11 -25.02 -37.21
N ARG A 125 -75.68 -25.99 -36.51
CA ARG A 125 -76.36 -27.16 -37.08
C ARG A 125 -77.66 -27.46 -36.36
N THR A 126 -78.60 -28.08 -37.04
CA THR A 126 -79.77 -28.72 -36.45
C THR A 126 -79.72 -30.22 -36.74
N LEU A 127 -80.12 -31.05 -35.77
CA LEU A 127 -80.08 -32.50 -35.85
C LEU A 127 -81.47 -33.13 -35.63
N ASP A 128 -81.71 -34.27 -36.25
CA ASP A 128 -82.87 -35.13 -35.96
C ASP A 128 -82.65 -36.01 -34.72
N THR A 129 -83.63 -36.85 -34.40
CA THR A 129 -83.61 -37.78 -33.24
C THR A 129 -82.55 -38.89 -33.35
N GLN A 130 -81.96 -39.07 -34.53
CA GLN A 130 -80.93 -40.07 -34.84
C GLN A 130 -79.55 -39.41 -35.00
N THR A 131 -79.42 -38.12 -34.66
CA THR A 131 -78.22 -37.29 -34.77
C THR A 131 -77.78 -36.95 -36.20
N ASN A 132 -78.63 -37.21 -37.21
CA ASN A 132 -78.34 -36.77 -38.59
C ASN A 132 -78.53 -35.26 -38.71
N ILE A 133 -77.68 -34.60 -39.51
CA ILE A 133 -77.77 -33.16 -39.76
C ILE A 133 -78.99 -32.88 -40.65
N LEU A 134 -79.92 -32.09 -40.13
CA LEU A 134 -81.06 -31.54 -40.87
C LEU A 134 -80.62 -30.32 -41.69
N GLU A 135 -80.07 -29.32 -40.99
CA GLU A 135 -79.52 -28.11 -41.59
C GLU A 135 -78.16 -27.77 -40.98
N SER A 136 -77.28 -27.13 -41.76
CA SER A 136 -75.97 -26.69 -41.26
C SER A 136 -75.48 -25.45 -41.99
N THR A 137 -74.82 -24.56 -41.27
CA THR A 137 -74.00 -23.49 -41.83
C THR A 137 -72.69 -23.37 -41.09
N SER A 138 -71.57 -23.45 -41.81
CA SER A 138 -70.21 -23.23 -41.27
C SER A 138 -69.62 -21.88 -41.68
N ASN A 139 -70.44 -21.01 -42.27
CA ASN A 139 -70.03 -19.72 -42.83
C ASN A 139 -70.51 -18.53 -41.98
N VAL A 140 -70.77 -18.73 -40.70
CA VAL A 140 -71.14 -17.63 -39.79
C VAL A 140 -69.92 -16.76 -39.57
N ALA A 141 -70.04 -15.46 -39.83
CA ALA A 141 -68.92 -14.53 -39.75
C ALA A 141 -68.21 -14.59 -38.39
N GLY A 142 -66.88 -14.60 -38.42
CA GLY A 142 -66.06 -14.44 -37.21
C GLY A 142 -66.21 -13.03 -36.64
N VAL A 143 -65.83 -12.86 -35.38
CA VAL A 143 -65.87 -11.57 -34.68
C VAL A 143 -64.46 -11.01 -34.52
N THR A 144 -64.34 -9.68 -34.46
CA THR A 144 -63.07 -9.01 -34.16
C THR A 144 -62.98 -8.77 -32.66
N ILE A 145 -62.06 -9.47 -32.01
CA ILE A 145 -61.79 -9.34 -30.58
C ILE A 145 -60.66 -8.33 -30.38
N VAL A 146 -60.81 -7.43 -29.41
CA VAL A 146 -59.87 -6.36 -29.10
C VAL A 146 -59.22 -6.57 -27.73
N SER A 147 -57.92 -6.31 -27.63
CA SER A 147 -57.19 -6.39 -26.37
C SER A 147 -57.60 -5.25 -25.44
N THR A 148 -57.61 -5.49 -24.13
CA THR A 148 -57.86 -4.46 -23.13
C THR A 148 -56.56 -3.91 -22.54
N THR A 149 -56.67 -2.86 -21.74
CA THR A 149 -55.52 -2.24 -21.07
C THR A 149 -55.19 -2.98 -19.77
N LEU A 150 -53.90 -3.17 -19.49
CA LEU A 150 -53.40 -3.68 -18.21
C LEU A 150 -53.05 -2.50 -17.28
N SER A 151 -54.07 -1.82 -16.76
CA SER A 151 -53.96 -0.50 -16.13
C SER A 151 -53.16 -0.48 -14.83
N THR A 152 -53.15 -1.58 -14.08
CA THR A 152 -52.47 -1.71 -12.78
C THR A 152 -51.02 -2.17 -12.90
N ALA A 153 -50.50 -2.34 -14.11
CA ALA A 153 -49.15 -2.83 -14.32
C ALA A 153 -48.10 -1.84 -13.81
N THR A 154 -47.15 -2.36 -13.03
CA THR A 154 -46.00 -1.64 -12.49
C THR A 154 -44.74 -2.48 -12.69
N LEU A 155 -43.60 -1.81 -12.87
CA LEU A 155 -42.31 -2.44 -13.08
C LEU A 155 -41.29 -1.83 -12.14
N THR A 156 -40.62 -2.67 -11.34
CA THR A 156 -39.56 -2.24 -10.42
C THR A 156 -38.26 -2.99 -10.68
N PHE A 157 -37.13 -2.36 -10.38
CA PHE A 157 -35.79 -2.91 -10.57
C PHE A 157 -35.07 -3.00 -9.23
N SER A 158 -34.28 -4.05 -9.02
CA SER A 158 -33.50 -4.20 -7.78
C SER A 158 -32.31 -3.24 -7.67
N THR A 159 -31.83 -2.72 -8.79
CA THR A 159 -30.77 -1.71 -8.86
C THR A 159 -30.87 -0.95 -10.19
N LEU A 160 -30.40 0.29 -10.22
CA LEU A 160 -30.31 1.12 -11.43
C LEU A 160 -28.86 1.29 -11.91
N ASN A 161 -27.91 0.53 -11.35
CA ASN A 161 -26.51 0.60 -11.77
C ASN A 161 -26.37 0.11 -13.22
N ALA A 162 -25.74 0.93 -14.05
CA ALA A 162 -25.45 0.63 -15.45
C ALA A 162 -24.61 -0.65 -15.56
N GLY A 163 -24.92 -1.52 -16.53
CA GLY A 163 -24.21 -2.78 -16.76
C GLY A 163 -24.38 -3.85 -15.68
N ALA A 164 -24.95 -3.54 -14.52
CA ALA A 164 -25.05 -4.46 -13.39
C ALA A 164 -26.12 -5.55 -13.62
N LEU A 165 -25.94 -6.67 -12.93
CA LEU A 165 -26.96 -7.72 -12.86
C LEU A 165 -28.18 -7.19 -12.09
N VAL A 166 -29.35 -7.23 -12.72
CA VAL A 166 -30.59 -6.69 -12.20
C VAL A 166 -31.70 -7.74 -12.21
N THR A 167 -32.62 -7.61 -11.26
CA THR A 167 -33.91 -8.29 -11.28
C THR A 167 -35.01 -7.28 -11.57
N CYS A 168 -35.97 -7.68 -12.39
CA CYS A 168 -37.11 -6.86 -12.82
C CYS A 168 -38.39 -7.52 -12.32
N THR A 169 -39.17 -6.82 -11.51
CA THR A 169 -40.44 -7.32 -10.97
C THR A 169 -41.60 -6.63 -11.66
N LEU A 170 -42.37 -7.39 -12.44
CA LEU A 170 -43.62 -6.95 -13.07
C LEU A 170 -44.78 -7.36 -12.18
N ALA A 171 -45.56 -6.39 -11.70
CA ALA A 171 -46.75 -6.61 -10.88
C ALA A 171 -47.98 -5.96 -11.49
N PHE A 172 -49.11 -6.67 -11.52
CA PHE A 172 -50.38 -6.20 -12.08
C PHE A 172 -51.55 -7.05 -11.55
N THR A 173 -52.78 -6.56 -11.69
CA THR A 173 -54.01 -7.33 -11.51
C THR A 173 -54.57 -7.72 -12.87
N THR A 174 -54.81 -9.02 -13.10
CA THR A 174 -55.40 -9.50 -14.37
C THR A 174 -56.92 -9.33 -14.34
N ASP A 175 -57.52 -8.78 -15.39
CA ASP A 175 -58.99 -8.65 -15.49
C ASP A 175 -59.63 -9.88 -16.16
N VAL A 176 -58.79 -10.80 -16.65
CA VAL A 176 -59.20 -12.03 -17.34
C VAL A 176 -58.58 -13.25 -16.67
N THR A 177 -59.21 -14.41 -16.84
CA THR A 177 -58.65 -15.68 -16.36
C THR A 177 -57.50 -16.14 -17.25
N LEU A 178 -56.29 -16.23 -16.71
CA LEU A 178 -55.11 -16.73 -17.41
C LEU A 178 -54.97 -18.23 -17.15
N ARG A 179 -55.28 -19.04 -18.15
CA ARG A 179 -55.23 -20.51 -18.06
C ARG A 179 -53.82 -21.04 -18.30
N ALA A 180 -53.56 -22.28 -17.91
CA ALA A 180 -52.31 -22.97 -18.25
C ALA A 180 -52.06 -22.90 -19.78
N GLY A 181 -50.82 -22.60 -20.15
CA GLY A 181 -50.41 -22.31 -21.52
C GLY A 181 -50.47 -20.83 -21.91
N ALA A 182 -51.17 -19.96 -21.18
CA ALA A 182 -51.09 -18.52 -21.37
C ALA A 182 -49.68 -17.99 -21.03
N THR A 183 -49.32 -16.81 -21.54
CA THR A 183 -48.01 -16.22 -21.26
C THR A 183 -48.11 -14.82 -20.65
N ILE A 184 -47.16 -14.50 -19.76
CA ILE A 184 -46.92 -13.16 -19.24
C ILE A 184 -45.66 -12.63 -19.91
N GLU A 185 -45.79 -11.58 -20.70
CA GLU A 185 -44.73 -11.00 -21.51
C GLU A 185 -44.28 -9.64 -20.96
N LEU A 186 -42.97 -9.45 -20.88
CA LEU A 186 -42.32 -8.15 -20.67
C LEU A 186 -41.41 -7.85 -21.86
N VAL A 187 -41.62 -6.70 -22.49
CA VAL A 187 -40.83 -6.22 -23.62
C VAL A 187 -40.01 -5.02 -23.18
N PHE A 188 -38.70 -5.13 -23.37
CA PHE A 188 -37.72 -4.10 -23.08
C PHE A 188 -37.62 -3.12 -24.26
N PRO A 189 -37.40 -1.82 -24.00
CA PRO A 189 -37.22 -0.83 -25.05
C PRO A 189 -35.96 -1.14 -25.87
N THR A 190 -36.01 -0.88 -27.17
CA THR A 190 -34.81 -0.92 -28.02
C THR A 190 -34.03 0.37 -27.84
N LEU A 191 -32.73 0.24 -27.62
CA LEU A 191 -31.82 1.34 -27.36
C LEU A 191 -30.69 1.30 -28.41
N PRO A 192 -30.29 2.46 -28.98
CA PRO A 192 -29.39 2.49 -30.13
C PRO A 192 -27.94 2.12 -29.80
N SER A 193 -27.42 2.51 -28.63
CA SER A 193 -25.98 2.41 -28.30
C SER A 193 -25.65 1.32 -27.26
N SER A 194 -26.51 1.17 -26.25
CA SER A 194 -26.39 0.12 -25.23
C SER A 194 -27.78 -0.39 -24.87
N LYS A 195 -27.94 -1.73 -24.82
CA LYS A 195 -29.23 -2.43 -24.65
C LYS A 195 -29.23 -3.33 -23.42
N PHE A 196 -30.43 -3.65 -22.92
CA PHE A 196 -30.58 -4.71 -21.91
C PHE A 196 -30.12 -6.05 -22.49
N ILE A 197 -29.45 -6.85 -21.65
CA ILE A 197 -29.06 -8.22 -22.00
C ILE A 197 -30.05 -9.18 -21.33
N VAL A 198 -30.97 -9.70 -22.14
CA VAL A 198 -32.08 -10.56 -21.67
C VAL A 198 -31.99 -12.01 -22.12
N ALA A 199 -30.95 -12.37 -22.91
CA ALA A 199 -30.80 -13.71 -23.49
C ALA A 199 -30.76 -14.84 -22.44
N GLY A 200 -30.28 -14.54 -21.23
CA GLY A 200 -30.25 -15.49 -20.11
C GLY A 200 -31.42 -15.37 -19.13
N ALA A 201 -32.41 -14.53 -19.39
CA ALA A 201 -33.46 -14.20 -18.42
C ALA A 201 -34.19 -15.45 -17.90
N ARG A 202 -34.43 -15.48 -16.58
CA ARG A 202 -35.13 -16.58 -15.90
C ARG A 202 -36.09 -16.04 -14.84
N VAL A 203 -37.12 -16.80 -14.50
CA VAL A 203 -37.95 -16.48 -13.33
C VAL A 203 -37.17 -16.77 -12.05
N THR A 204 -37.16 -15.83 -11.11
CA THR A 204 -36.54 -15.99 -9.79
C THR A 204 -37.57 -16.00 -8.67
N ASN A 205 -38.73 -15.38 -8.86
CA ASN A 205 -39.82 -15.39 -7.89
C ASN A 205 -41.17 -15.14 -8.57
N VAL A 206 -42.24 -15.72 -8.03
CA VAL A 206 -43.62 -15.47 -8.47
C VAL A 206 -44.55 -15.37 -7.27
N VAL A 207 -45.61 -14.55 -7.40
CA VAL A 207 -46.68 -14.39 -6.40
C VAL A 207 -48.01 -14.56 -7.11
N ASN A 208 -48.88 -15.41 -6.57
CA ASN A 208 -50.18 -15.79 -7.16
C ASN A 208 -50.07 -16.32 -8.60
N VAL A 209 -48.94 -16.96 -8.91
CA VAL A 209 -48.70 -17.80 -10.08
C VAL A 209 -48.26 -19.16 -9.57
N ASP A 210 -48.69 -20.22 -10.24
CA ASP A 210 -48.26 -21.57 -9.89
C ASP A 210 -46.72 -21.71 -10.00
N PRO A 211 -46.03 -22.18 -8.94
CA PRO A 211 -44.57 -22.33 -8.92
C PRO A 211 -43.99 -23.24 -10.02
N LEU A 212 -44.81 -24.09 -10.67
CA LEU A 212 -44.38 -24.89 -11.82
C LEU A 212 -44.08 -24.03 -13.06
N SER A 213 -44.56 -22.78 -13.09
CA SER A 213 -44.31 -21.82 -14.17
C SER A 213 -42.88 -21.28 -14.08
N THR A 214 -41.94 -22.01 -14.67
CA THR A 214 -40.49 -21.68 -14.64
C THR A 214 -39.89 -21.38 -16.02
N GLN A 215 -40.61 -21.74 -17.09
CA GLN A 215 -40.12 -21.61 -18.46
C GLN A 215 -40.22 -20.16 -18.96
N VAL A 216 -39.07 -19.57 -19.28
CA VAL A 216 -38.98 -18.25 -19.93
C VAL A 216 -38.53 -18.42 -21.37
N MET A 217 -39.34 -17.93 -22.31
CA MET A 217 -38.98 -17.81 -23.72
C MET A 217 -38.44 -16.42 -23.99
N VAL A 218 -37.30 -16.32 -24.67
CA VAL A 218 -36.67 -15.05 -25.04
C VAL A 218 -36.67 -14.90 -26.54
N ALA A 219 -37.23 -13.79 -27.04
CA ALA A 219 -37.27 -13.45 -28.47
C ALA A 219 -36.91 -11.97 -28.65
N GLY A 220 -35.67 -11.70 -29.06
CA GLY A 220 -35.15 -10.34 -29.15
C GLY A 220 -35.13 -9.64 -27.79
N MET A 221 -35.87 -8.55 -27.65
CA MET A 221 -36.03 -7.79 -26.40
C MET A 221 -37.30 -8.17 -25.62
N SER A 222 -38.00 -9.22 -26.04
CA SER A 222 -39.19 -9.74 -25.35
C SER A 222 -38.85 -10.99 -24.54
N ILE A 223 -39.31 -11.03 -23.30
CA ILE A 223 -39.28 -12.22 -22.44
C ILE A 223 -40.70 -12.64 -22.08
N GLN A 224 -40.99 -13.94 -22.16
CA GLN A 224 -42.33 -14.49 -21.94
C GLN A 224 -42.26 -15.65 -20.94
N LEU A 225 -42.95 -15.52 -19.81
CA LEU A 225 -43.19 -16.63 -18.89
C LEU A 225 -44.39 -17.45 -19.37
N VAL A 226 -44.20 -18.75 -19.58
CA VAL A 226 -45.29 -19.69 -19.89
C VAL A 226 -45.92 -20.20 -18.59
N LEU A 227 -47.23 -20.00 -18.45
CA LEU A 227 -47.99 -20.47 -17.29
C LEU A 227 -48.23 -21.98 -17.36
N VAL A 228 -47.94 -22.69 -16.27
CA VAL A 228 -48.12 -24.14 -16.12
C VAL A 228 -48.81 -24.41 -14.79
N GLY A 229 -49.65 -25.44 -14.71
CA GLY A 229 -50.35 -25.80 -13.47
C GLY A 229 -51.67 -25.05 -13.29
N ALA A 230 -51.89 -24.47 -12.11
CA ALA A 230 -53.13 -23.77 -11.76
C ALA A 230 -53.37 -22.52 -12.63
N SER A 231 -54.64 -22.31 -13.01
CA SER A 231 -55.06 -21.09 -13.71
C SER A 231 -55.15 -19.91 -12.75
N ILE A 232 -54.84 -18.70 -13.23
CA ILE A 232 -54.96 -17.46 -12.47
C ILE A 232 -56.36 -16.86 -12.72
N PRO A 233 -57.23 -16.75 -11.70
CA PRO A 233 -58.56 -16.18 -11.86
C PRO A 233 -58.54 -14.68 -12.21
N ALA A 234 -59.59 -14.20 -12.86
CA ALA A 234 -59.80 -12.75 -13.06
C ALA A 234 -59.91 -12.02 -11.71
N GLY A 235 -59.38 -10.81 -11.62
CA GLY A 235 -59.30 -10.00 -10.40
C GLY A 235 -58.09 -10.33 -9.50
N THR A 236 -57.24 -11.29 -9.87
CA THR A 236 -56.09 -11.70 -9.05
C THR A 236 -54.90 -10.78 -9.27
N ALA A 237 -54.31 -10.26 -8.19
CA ALA A 237 -53.04 -9.54 -8.21
C ALA A 237 -51.88 -10.53 -8.39
N VAL A 238 -51.04 -10.30 -9.39
CA VAL A 238 -49.93 -11.17 -9.80
C VAL A 238 -48.62 -10.39 -9.73
N SER A 239 -47.54 -11.07 -9.33
CA SER A 239 -46.18 -10.53 -9.44
C SER A 239 -45.22 -11.58 -9.98
N VAL A 240 -44.40 -11.21 -10.95
CA VAL A 240 -43.36 -12.06 -11.55
C VAL A 240 -42.03 -11.31 -11.51
N THR A 241 -41.02 -11.93 -10.92
CA THR A 241 -39.66 -11.40 -10.88
C THR A 241 -38.77 -12.18 -11.85
N PHE A 242 -38.22 -11.46 -12.82
CA PHE A 242 -37.23 -11.96 -13.77
C PHE A 242 -35.82 -11.58 -13.31
N GLY A 243 -34.88 -12.52 -13.33
CA GLY A 243 -33.46 -12.30 -13.07
C GLY A 243 -32.58 -12.74 -14.23
N ASN A 244 -31.26 -12.66 -14.04
CA ASN A 244 -30.25 -12.89 -15.09
C ASN A 244 -30.29 -11.88 -16.24
N ILE A 245 -30.66 -10.63 -15.91
CA ILE A 245 -30.75 -9.53 -16.85
C ILE A 245 -29.65 -8.54 -16.51
N TYR A 246 -28.97 -7.98 -17.51
CA TYR A 246 -28.03 -6.88 -17.30
C TYR A 246 -28.60 -5.59 -17.85
N SER A 247 -28.48 -4.53 -17.05
CA SER A 247 -28.86 -3.17 -17.44
C SER A 247 -27.92 -2.61 -18.52
N PRO A 248 -28.38 -1.68 -19.37
CA PRO A 248 -27.51 -0.99 -20.31
C PRO A 248 -26.56 -0.01 -19.61
N ALA A 249 -25.72 0.68 -20.39
CA ALA A 249 -24.95 1.86 -19.97
C ALA A 249 -25.87 2.96 -19.41
N ALA A 250 -25.31 3.92 -18.68
CA ALA A 250 -26.05 5.00 -18.03
C ALA A 250 -26.82 5.86 -19.04
N GLN A 251 -28.14 5.75 -19.04
CA GLN A 251 -29.05 6.51 -19.90
C GLN A 251 -30.49 6.38 -19.39
N THR A 252 -31.38 7.27 -19.85
CA THR A 252 -32.82 7.10 -19.64
C THR A 252 -33.35 6.04 -20.61
N THR A 253 -34.02 5.02 -20.08
CA THR A 253 -34.61 3.96 -20.90
C THR A 253 -35.91 4.43 -21.51
N GLY A 254 -36.25 3.86 -22.67
CA GLY A 254 -37.58 4.04 -23.26
C GLY A 254 -38.69 3.35 -22.45
N THR A 255 -39.90 3.38 -22.98
CA THR A 255 -41.08 2.76 -22.38
C THR A 255 -41.01 1.23 -22.46
N PHE A 256 -41.37 0.56 -21.38
CA PHE A 256 -41.56 -0.89 -21.36
C PHE A 256 -42.97 -1.25 -21.80
N THR A 257 -43.15 -2.49 -22.24
CA THR A 257 -44.49 -3.03 -22.54
C THR A 257 -44.71 -4.32 -21.78
N ALA A 258 -45.85 -4.43 -21.09
CA ALA A 258 -46.30 -5.67 -20.46
C ALA A 258 -47.55 -6.19 -21.16
N ARG A 259 -47.62 -7.49 -21.41
CA ARG A 259 -48.78 -8.14 -22.05
C ARG A 259 -49.11 -9.45 -21.36
N THR A 260 -50.39 -9.76 -21.28
CA THR A 260 -50.86 -11.13 -21.06
C THR A 260 -51.34 -11.68 -22.40
N ARG A 261 -51.01 -12.93 -22.72
CA ARG A 261 -51.36 -13.52 -24.02
C ARG A 261 -52.03 -14.87 -23.87
N HIS A 262 -52.96 -15.12 -24.78
CA HIS A 262 -53.48 -16.44 -25.06
C HIS A 262 -52.41 -17.23 -25.83
N SER A 263 -51.70 -18.13 -25.14
CA SER A 263 -50.47 -18.74 -25.65
C SER A 263 -49.38 -17.70 -26.01
N SER A 264 -48.48 -17.99 -26.95
CA SER A 264 -47.38 -17.10 -27.36
C SER A 264 -47.78 -16.04 -28.40
N THR A 265 -49.03 -16.03 -28.88
CA THR A 265 -49.44 -15.23 -30.06
C THR A 265 -50.42 -14.10 -29.75
N ASN A 266 -51.65 -14.38 -29.33
CA ASN A 266 -52.70 -13.34 -29.26
C ASN A 266 -52.76 -12.65 -27.90
N ILE A 267 -53.00 -11.34 -27.87
CA ILE A 267 -52.94 -10.53 -26.65
C ILE A 267 -54.30 -10.50 -25.96
N PHE A 268 -54.34 -10.72 -24.64
CA PHE A 268 -55.50 -10.46 -23.81
C PHE A 268 -55.49 -9.00 -23.33
N GLN A 269 -54.48 -8.66 -22.55
CA GLN A 269 -54.33 -7.33 -21.97
C GLN A 269 -52.93 -6.78 -22.28
N ALA A 270 -52.80 -5.47 -22.43
CA ALA A 270 -51.53 -4.82 -22.66
C ALA A 270 -51.41 -3.49 -21.90
N ASN A 271 -50.23 -3.24 -21.35
CA ASN A 271 -49.78 -1.90 -21.01
C ASN A 271 -48.60 -1.55 -21.94
N LEU A 272 -48.80 -0.57 -22.83
CA LEU A 272 -47.82 -0.17 -23.83
C LEU A 272 -46.93 1.01 -23.38
N ALA A 273 -47.17 1.53 -22.17
CA ALA A 273 -46.58 2.78 -21.70
C ALA A 273 -46.08 2.64 -20.24
N LEU A 274 -45.48 1.51 -19.90
CA LEU A 274 -44.81 1.38 -18.61
C LEU A 274 -43.62 2.36 -18.56
N PRO A 275 -43.50 3.19 -17.51
CA PRO A 275 -42.45 4.21 -17.44
C PRO A 275 -41.05 3.61 -17.57
N GLY A 276 -40.19 4.35 -18.29
CA GLY A 276 -38.76 4.07 -18.33
C GLY A 276 -38.07 4.35 -17.00
N VAL A 277 -36.85 3.85 -16.85
CA VAL A 277 -35.97 4.13 -15.71
C VAL A 277 -34.70 4.80 -16.20
N THR A 278 -33.98 5.52 -15.33
CA THR A 278 -32.65 6.06 -15.68
C THR A 278 -31.60 5.21 -15.02
N THR A 279 -30.77 4.53 -15.83
CA THR A 279 -29.60 3.82 -15.33
C THR A 279 -28.47 4.81 -15.03
N LEU A 280 -27.73 4.57 -13.96
CA LEU A 280 -26.68 5.45 -13.46
C LEU A 280 -25.33 4.74 -13.54
N GLY A 281 -24.29 5.47 -13.94
CA GLY A 281 -22.93 4.98 -13.88
C GLY A 281 -22.51 4.78 -12.42
N SER A 282 -21.69 3.78 -12.17
CA SER A 282 -21.24 3.46 -10.80
C SER A 282 -19.72 3.64 -10.65
N ALA A 283 -19.23 3.65 -9.41
CA ALA A 283 -17.80 3.68 -9.17
C ALA A 283 -17.18 2.33 -9.58
N ILE A 284 -15.97 2.36 -10.15
CA ILE A 284 -15.09 1.19 -10.14
C ILE A 284 -14.72 0.95 -8.67
N ALA A 285 -14.82 -0.28 -8.18
CA ALA A 285 -14.53 -0.58 -6.78
C ALA A 285 -13.10 -0.13 -6.41
N ASN A 286 -12.86 0.15 -5.12
CA ASN A 286 -11.58 0.61 -4.56
C ASN A 286 -10.40 -0.39 -4.75
N THR A 287 -10.59 -1.45 -5.54
CA THR A 287 -9.60 -2.46 -5.91
C THR A 287 -8.88 -2.13 -7.21
N ALA A 288 -9.24 -1.04 -7.90
CA ALA A 288 -8.51 -0.59 -9.08
C ALA A 288 -7.09 -0.16 -8.73
N THR A 289 -6.10 -0.67 -9.46
CA THR A 289 -4.69 -0.37 -9.26
C THR A 289 -4.02 0.01 -10.58
N VAL A 290 -3.09 0.95 -10.47
CA VAL A 290 -2.12 1.25 -11.52
C VAL A 290 -0.75 1.05 -10.90
N THR A 291 -0.04 0.00 -11.29
CA THR A 291 1.25 -0.36 -10.68
C THR A 291 2.33 -0.44 -11.75
N PRO A 292 3.44 0.30 -11.62
CA PRO A 292 4.57 0.18 -12.53
C PRO A 292 5.47 -1.01 -12.18
N THR A 293 6.24 -1.47 -13.16
CA THR A 293 7.36 -2.39 -12.95
C THR A 293 8.60 -1.70 -12.39
N ALA A 294 8.71 -0.37 -12.53
CA ALA A 294 9.82 0.42 -12.02
C ALA A 294 9.38 1.82 -11.59
N TYR A 295 9.87 2.27 -10.44
CA TYR A 295 9.48 3.53 -9.79
C TYR A 295 10.51 4.65 -9.98
N ILE A 296 11.47 4.49 -10.89
CA ILE A 296 12.59 5.42 -11.03
C ILE A 296 12.25 6.52 -12.05
N ALA A 297 12.55 7.77 -11.72
CA ALA A 297 12.31 8.93 -12.57
C ALA A 297 13.04 8.83 -13.90
N GLY A 298 12.39 9.24 -15.00
CA GLY A 298 12.94 9.19 -16.36
C GLY A 298 13.16 7.78 -16.93
N MET A 299 12.93 6.73 -16.13
CA MET A 299 12.98 5.35 -16.58
C MET A 299 11.70 5.01 -17.35
N THR A 300 11.86 4.18 -18.38
CA THR A 300 10.76 3.56 -19.10
C THR A 300 10.26 2.35 -18.32
N ALA A 301 8.96 2.31 -18.00
CA ALA A 301 8.33 1.25 -17.22
C ALA A 301 7.08 0.68 -17.90
N THR A 302 6.70 -0.53 -17.51
CA THR A 302 5.41 -1.11 -17.85
C THR A 302 4.45 -0.85 -16.70
N TYR A 303 3.27 -0.32 -17.01
CA TYR A 303 2.19 -0.08 -16.05
C TYR A 303 1.13 -1.16 -16.22
N THR A 304 0.79 -1.84 -15.13
CA THR A 304 -0.35 -2.75 -15.07
C THR A 304 -1.55 -1.98 -14.54
N ILE A 305 -2.61 -1.92 -15.35
CA ILE A 305 -3.91 -1.39 -14.96
C ILE A 305 -4.80 -2.59 -14.66
N SER A 306 -5.26 -2.73 -13.41
CA SER A 306 -6.18 -3.79 -13.00
C SER A 306 -7.36 -3.18 -12.27
N PHE A 307 -8.55 -3.76 -12.46
CA PHE A 307 -9.77 -3.33 -11.80
C PHE A 307 -10.77 -4.48 -11.71
N ASP A 308 -11.71 -4.35 -10.78
CA ASP A 308 -12.87 -5.23 -10.69
C ASP A 308 -14.09 -4.52 -11.29
N THR A 309 -14.94 -5.29 -11.97
CA THR A 309 -16.16 -4.78 -12.58
C THR A 309 -17.36 -5.62 -12.17
N ILE A 310 -18.43 -4.95 -11.76
CA ILE A 310 -19.74 -5.57 -11.53
C ILE A 310 -20.59 -5.58 -12.81
N CYS A 311 -20.07 -4.98 -13.88
CA CYS A 311 -20.81 -4.74 -15.12
C CYS A 311 -20.55 -5.83 -16.14
N TYR A 312 -21.60 -6.20 -16.86
CA TYR A 312 -21.48 -6.87 -18.14
C TYR A 312 -21.05 -5.84 -19.19
N LEU A 313 -19.88 -6.02 -19.79
CA LEU A 313 -19.30 -5.12 -20.78
C LEU A 313 -19.42 -5.74 -22.17
N PRO A 314 -20.36 -5.29 -23.03
CA PRO A 314 -20.52 -5.83 -24.37
C PRO A 314 -19.34 -5.47 -25.29
N THR A 315 -19.22 -6.19 -26.41
CA THR A 315 -18.34 -5.80 -27.53
C THR A 315 -18.59 -4.35 -27.94
N GLY A 316 -17.52 -3.59 -28.18
CA GLY A 316 -17.57 -2.16 -28.47
C GLY A 316 -17.50 -1.26 -27.24
N THR A 317 -17.43 -1.81 -26.03
CA THR A 317 -17.15 -1.02 -24.80
C THR A 317 -15.79 -0.34 -24.90
N ILE A 318 -15.70 0.90 -24.44
CA ILE A 318 -14.52 1.75 -24.47
C ILE A 318 -13.99 1.93 -23.04
N ILE A 319 -12.74 1.54 -22.80
CA ILE A 319 -12.02 1.78 -21.55
C ILE A 319 -11.01 2.90 -21.78
N THR A 320 -11.23 4.03 -21.15
CA THR A 320 -10.38 5.21 -21.21
C THR A 320 -9.55 5.29 -19.95
N VAL A 321 -8.23 5.39 -20.09
CA VAL A 321 -7.31 5.61 -18.97
C VAL A 321 -6.57 6.92 -19.19
N THR A 322 -6.64 7.81 -18.22
CA THR A 322 -5.92 9.09 -18.23
C THR A 322 -4.83 9.07 -17.16
N PHE A 323 -3.60 9.26 -17.61
CA PHE A 323 -2.44 9.47 -16.77
C PHE A 323 -2.32 10.95 -16.41
N PRO A 324 -1.72 11.30 -15.25
CA PRO A 324 -1.34 12.67 -14.95
C PRO A 324 -0.49 13.28 -16.07
N ALA A 325 -0.63 14.58 -16.32
CA ALA A 325 0.03 15.27 -17.42
C ALA A 325 1.57 15.21 -17.42
N ARG A 326 2.15 14.80 -16.29
CA ARG A 326 3.59 14.66 -16.07
C ARG A 326 4.15 13.40 -16.72
N PHE A 327 3.34 12.37 -16.93
CA PHE A 327 3.76 11.13 -17.58
C PHE A 327 3.88 11.33 -19.09
N ASN A 328 4.91 10.74 -19.69
CA ASN A 328 5.07 10.75 -21.14
C ASN A 328 4.72 9.37 -21.71
N LEU A 329 3.66 9.37 -22.53
CA LEU A 329 3.10 8.18 -23.16
C LEU A 329 3.42 8.10 -24.66
N ALA A 330 4.27 8.99 -25.20
CA ALA A 330 4.52 9.08 -26.65
C ALA A 330 5.07 7.79 -27.27
N THR A 331 5.81 7.00 -26.49
CA THR A 331 6.35 5.70 -26.92
C THR A 331 5.57 4.50 -26.39
N ALA A 332 4.48 4.74 -25.64
CA ALA A 332 3.80 3.69 -24.93
C ALA A 332 2.99 2.80 -25.88
N THR A 333 2.96 1.50 -25.60
CA THR A 333 2.29 0.50 -26.43
C THR A 333 1.48 -0.47 -25.58
N MET A 334 0.37 -0.98 -26.11
CA MET A 334 -0.46 -1.94 -25.39
C MET A 334 0.30 -3.27 -25.23
N GLY A 335 0.31 -3.79 -24.01
CA GLY A 335 0.93 -5.06 -23.65
C GLY A 335 -0.09 -6.20 -23.61
N SER A 336 -0.03 -7.02 -22.56
CA SER A 336 -0.98 -8.10 -22.32
C SER A 336 -2.33 -7.61 -21.78
N ILE A 337 -3.39 -8.34 -22.12
CA ILE A 337 -4.74 -8.16 -21.55
C ILE A 337 -4.98 -9.24 -20.50
N LEU A 338 -5.56 -8.86 -19.36
CA LEU A 338 -5.82 -9.73 -18.22
C LEU A 338 -7.32 -10.02 -18.08
N ASN A 339 -7.69 -11.30 -18.17
CA ASN A 339 -9.02 -11.81 -17.85
C ASN A 339 -10.20 -11.10 -18.53
N MET A 340 -9.99 -10.52 -19.72
CA MET A 340 -11.03 -9.88 -20.54
C MET A 340 -11.11 -10.57 -21.91
N MET A 341 -12.31 -10.71 -22.46
CA MET A 341 -12.48 -11.22 -23.84
C MET A 341 -12.29 -10.07 -24.83
N THR A 342 -11.28 -10.18 -25.69
CA THR A 342 -10.77 -9.04 -26.48
C THR A 342 -10.28 -9.43 -27.87
N GLY A 343 -10.78 -10.51 -28.47
CA GLY A 343 -10.40 -10.85 -29.85
C GLY A 343 -10.66 -9.65 -30.77
N ASN A 344 -9.63 -9.08 -31.41
CA ASN A 344 -9.71 -7.84 -32.20
C ASN A 344 -10.00 -6.55 -31.40
N ALA A 345 -9.58 -6.45 -30.13
CA ALA A 345 -9.60 -5.18 -29.42
C ALA A 345 -8.68 -4.14 -30.09
N VAL A 346 -9.11 -2.87 -30.07
CA VAL A 346 -8.39 -1.77 -30.71
C VAL A 346 -7.84 -0.85 -29.63
N PHE A 347 -6.54 -0.59 -29.71
CA PHE A 347 -5.84 0.35 -28.83
C PHE A 347 -5.51 1.64 -29.59
N ALA A 348 -5.78 2.79 -28.98
CA ALA A 348 -5.45 4.09 -29.53
C ALA A 348 -5.14 5.11 -28.43
N PHE A 349 -4.34 6.12 -28.76
CA PHE A 349 -4.20 7.32 -27.94
C PHE A 349 -5.22 8.36 -28.37
N GLN A 350 -5.95 8.91 -27.39
CA GLN A 350 -6.86 10.03 -27.61
C GLN A 350 -6.15 11.37 -27.42
N SER A 351 -5.11 11.40 -26.59
CA SER A 351 -4.24 12.55 -26.35
C SER A 351 -2.84 12.08 -25.94
N ALA A 352 -1.93 13.02 -25.64
CA ALA A 352 -0.59 12.70 -25.11
C ALA A 352 -0.61 12.01 -23.74
N THR A 353 -1.74 12.05 -23.02
CA THR A 353 -1.86 11.53 -21.64
C THR A 353 -3.02 10.56 -21.45
N THR A 354 -3.89 10.42 -22.47
CA THR A 354 -5.11 9.63 -22.43
C THR A 354 -5.09 8.57 -23.51
N MET A 355 -5.35 7.34 -23.10
CA MET A 355 -5.48 6.20 -23.98
C MET A 355 -6.88 5.61 -23.94
N VAL A 356 -7.19 4.86 -24.98
CA VAL A 356 -8.47 4.17 -25.14
C VAL A 356 -8.22 2.73 -25.60
N LEU A 357 -8.85 1.78 -24.91
CA LEU A 357 -8.98 0.39 -25.31
C LEU A 357 -10.45 0.10 -25.65
N THR A 358 -10.72 -0.22 -26.91
CA THR A 358 -12.05 -0.66 -27.36
C THR A 358 -12.13 -2.17 -27.35
N LEU A 359 -13.05 -2.73 -26.56
CA LEU A 359 -13.23 -4.18 -26.42
C LEU A 359 -13.79 -4.80 -27.71
N GLY A 360 -13.12 -5.85 -28.17
CA GLY A 360 -13.48 -6.59 -29.37
C GLY A 360 -14.47 -7.73 -29.13
N ALA A 361 -14.25 -8.83 -29.86
CA ALA A 361 -15.08 -10.03 -29.92
C ALA A 361 -15.28 -10.67 -28.55
N GLY A 362 -16.57 -10.79 -28.18
CA GLY A 362 -17.02 -11.40 -26.94
C GLY A 362 -17.26 -10.35 -25.85
N PRO A 363 -18.29 -10.54 -25.01
CA PRO A 363 -18.52 -9.67 -23.86
C PRO A 363 -17.52 -9.97 -22.74
N THR A 364 -17.10 -8.95 -21.99
CA THR A 364 -16.42 -9.16 -20.71
C THR A 364 -17.48 -9.26 -19.61
N LEU A 365 -17.53 -10.43 -18.95
CA LEU A 365 -18.45 -10.67 -17.84
C LEU A 365 -17.97 -9.97 -16.55
N PRO A 366 -18.90 -9.66 -15.62
CA PRO A 366 -18.54 -9.22 -14.27
C PRO A 366 -17.49 -10.12 -13.63
N GLY A 367 -16.60 -9.54 -12.84
CA GLY A 367 -15.55 -10.27 -12.14
C GLY A 367 -14.36 -9.41 -11.76
N SER A 368 -13.37 -10.06 -11.18
CA SER A 368 -12.18 -9.41 -10.62
C SER A 368 -10.96 -9.52 -11.53
N ASN A 369 -9.95 -8.68 -11.25
CA ASN A 369 -8.65 -8.67 -11.92
C ASN A 369 -8.75 -8.59 -13.44
N ARG A 370 -9.66 -7.75 -13.92
CA ARG A 370 -9.78 -7.36 -15.33
C ARG A 370 -8.78 -6.25 -15.58
N GLY A 371 -8.08 -6.27 -16.71
CA GLY A 371 -7.07 -5.25 -16.92
C GLY A 371 -6.24 -5.43 -18.16
N PHE A 372 -5.20 -4.64 -18.26
CA PHE A 372 -4.20 -4.72 -19.31
C PHE A 372 -2.91 -4.03 -18.87
N THR A 373 -1.83 -4.30 -19.58
CA THR A 373 -0.55 -3.63 -19.38
C THR A 373 -0.30 -2.61 -20.47
N LEU A 374 0.40 -1.54 -20.09
CA LEU A 374 0.91 -0.52 -20.98
C LEU A 374 2.43 -0.50 -20.84
N THR A 375 3.13 -0.88 -21.90
CA THR A 375 4.58 -0.89 -21.92
C THR A 375 5.11 0.45 -22.43
N ASN A 376 6.39 0.73 -22.20
CA ASN A 376 7.09 1.88 -22.75
C ASN A 376 6.59 3.26 -22.25
N VAL A 377 6.08 3.34 -21.02
CA VAL A 377 5.70 4.60 -20.37
C VAL A 377 6.92 5.23 -19.72
N VAL A 378 7.21 6.50 -20.00
CA VAL A 378 8.33 7.20 -19.36
C VAL A 378 7.85 7.87 -18.08
N ASN A 379 8.48 7.53 -16.97
CA ASN A 379 8.19 8.12 -15.66
C ASN A 379 8.59 9.61 -15.61
N PRO A 380 7.81 10.47 -14.94
CA PRO A 380 8.17 11.87 -14.71
C PRO A 380 9.39 11.99 -13.77
N GLY A 381 9.79 13.22 -13.46
CA GLY A 381 10.70 13.46 -12.34
C GLY A 381 10.14 12.94 -11.00
N THR A 382 11.00 12.91 -9.99
CA THR A 382 10.69 12.37 -8.66
C THR A 382 9.59 13.16 -7.96
N SER A 383 8.67 12.46 -7.31
CA SER A 383 7.61 13.05 -6.49
C SER A 383 8.05 13.40 -5.07
N CYS A 384 9.15 12.81 -4.59
CA CYS A 384 9.54 12.83 -3.18
C CYS A 384 11.02 13.15 -2.92
N ASN A 385 11.84 13.27 -3.97
CA ASN A 385 13.30 13.47 -3.87
C ASN A 385 14.03 12.39 -3.05
N GLN A 386 13.53 11.14 -3.05
CA GLN A 386 14.13 10.00 -2.35
C GLN A 386 14.73 8.98 -3.31
N TYR A 387 15.78 8.28 -2.87
CA TYR A 387 16.37 7.15 -3.59
C TYR A 387 15.75 5.80 -3.19
N ILE A 388 15.06 5.76 -2.05
CA ILE A 388 14.53 4.53 -1.42
C ILE A 388 13.01 4.63 -1.35
N TYR A 389 12.32 3.56 -1.74
CA TYR A 389 10.87 3.51 -1.89
C TYR A 389 10.14 3.78 -0.57
N GLU A 390 10.60 3.16 0.51
CA GLU A 390 10.01 3.22 1.85
C GLU A 390 10.02 4.62 2.45
N TYR A 391 10.88 5.52 1.95
CA TYR A 391 10.95 6.91 2.38
C TYR A 391 10.14 7.86 1.50
N CYS A 392 9.56 7.36 0.40
CA CYS A 392 8.82 8.16 -0.58
C CYS A 392 7.31 8.17 -0.25
N SER A 393 6.89 9.12 0.58
CA SER A 393 5.48 9.25 1.00
C SER A 393 4.62 10.08 0.05
N THR A 394 5.23 10.91 -0.80
CA THR A 394 4.52 11.74 -1.76
C THR A 394 4.39 11.03 -3.10
N THR A 395 3.16 10.99 -3.62
CA THR A 395 2.83 10.43 -4.93
C THR A 395 2.44 11.54 -5.89
N TRP A 396 2.49 11.24 -7.19
CA TRP A 396 1.91 12.14 -8.19
C TRP A 396 0.38 12.13 -8.17
N GLU A 397 -0.26 12.91 -9.04
CA GLU A 397 -1.71 12.99 -9.10
C GLU A 397 -2.36 11.63 -9.43
N THR A 398 -3.65 11.55 -9.15
CA THR A 398 -4.44 10.34 -9.38
C THR A 398 -4.57 10.02 -10.87
N TYR A 399 -4.57 8.73 -11.19
CA TYR A 399 -5.01 8.23 -12.49
C TYR A 399 -6.54 8.18 -12.53
N SER A 400 -7.15 8.26 -13.71
CA SER A 400 -8.60 8.04 -13.86
C SER A 400 -8.91 7.00 -14.93
N VAL A 401 -9.86 6.10 -14.64
CA VAL A 401 -10.41 5.13 -15.58
C VAL A 401 -11.90 5.41 -15.79
N GLN A 402 -12.34 5.38 -17.04
CA GLN A 402 -13.75 5.42 -17.41
C GLN A 402 -14.06 4.26 -18.35
N ILE A 403 -15.19 3.58 -18.11
CA ILE A 403 -15.70 2.49 -18.92
C ILE A 403 -17.02 2.95 -19.51
N THR A 404 -17.09 3.08 -20.82
CA THR A 404 -18.23 3.66 -21.55
C THR A 404 -18.69 2.77 -22.70
N ASP A 405 -19.91 2.97 -23.19
CA ASP A 405 -20.33 2.42 -24.48
C ASP A 405 -19.77 3.23 -25.66
N ALA A 406 -20.05 2.80 -26.89
CA ALA A 406 -19.58 3.48 -28.10
C ALA A 406 -20.14 4.92 -28.29
N ALA A 407 -21.18 5.31 -27.54
CA ALA A 407 -21.75 6.65 -27.54
C ALA A 407 -21.27 7.51 -26.36
N GLY A 408 -20.38 6.98 -25.51
CA GLY A 408 -19.84 7.68 -24.33
C GLY A 408 -20.70 7.57 -23.08
N ASN A 409 -21.77 6.76 -23.07
CA ASN A 409 -22.57 6.54 -21.87
C ASN A 409 -21.80 5.68 -20.86
N LEU A 410 -21.84 6.07 -19.59
CA LEU A 410 -20.99 5.48 -18.55
C LEU A 410 -21.51 4.12 -18.04
N TYR A 411 -20.62 3.14 -17.92
CA TYR A 411 -20.84 1.95 -17.07
C TYR A 411 -20.24 2.21 -15.69
N GLN A 412 -18.92 2.43 -15.64
CA GLN A 412 -18.20 2.72 -14.40
C GLN A 412 -17.08 3.73 -14.60
N SER A 413 -16.79 4.49 -13.55
CA SER A 413 -15.60 5.35 -13.49
C SER A 413 -14.92 5.27 -12.14
N GLY A 414 -13.61 5.49 -12.09
CA GLY A 414 -12.87 5.53 -10.83
C GLY A 414 -11.58 6.33 -10.94
N THR A 415 -11.10 6.79 -9.80
CA THR A 415 -9.77 7.40 -9.65
C THR A 415 -8.89 6.49 -8.82
N MET A 416 -7.65 6.29 -9.24
CA MET A 416 -6.68 5.46 -8.52
C MET A 416 -5.58 6.35 -7.94
N PRO A 417 -4.99 5.97 -6.79
CA PRO A 417 -3.87 6.70 -6.21
C PRO A 417 -2.74 6.88 -7.22
N GLY A 418 -2.06 8.03 -7.17
CA GLY A 418 -0.88 8.25 -7.98
C GLY A 418 0.29 7.37 -7.56
N THR A 419 1.30 7.30 -8.41
CA THR A 419 2.49 6.48 -8.18
C THR A 419 3.60 7.32 -7.52
N PRO A 420 4.28 6.81 -6.48
CA PRO A 420 5.51 7.43 -5.96
C PRO A 420 6.65 7.23 -6.94
N ILE A 421 7.39 8.30 -7.27
CA ILE A 421 8.52 8.23 -8.21
C ILE A 421 9.80 8.66 -7.50
N LEU A 422 10.79 7.76 -7.50
CA LEU A 422 12.11 7.94 -6.90
C LEU A 422 13.04 8.66 -7.88
N LYS A 423 13.97 9.46 -7.36
CA LYS A 423 15.04 10.02 -8.19
C LYS A 423 16.07 8.94 -8.51
N ALA A 424 16.66 9.03 -9.69
CA ALA A 424 17.73 8.17 -10.14
C ALA A 424 19.10 8.66 -9.62
N PRO A 425 20.02 7.76 -9.23
CA PRO A 425 21.40 8.16 -8.95
C PRO A 425 22.13 8.46 -10.25
N MET A 426 22.82 9.60 -10.30
CA MET A 426 23.74 9.90 -11.39
C MET A 426 25.08 9.20 -11.14
N SER A 427 25.56 8.45 -12.13
CA SER A 427 26.72 7.56 -11.96
C SER A 427 28.07 8.28 -11.84
N TRP A 428 28.19 9.46 -12.45
CA TRP A 428 29.43 10.22 -12.47
C TRP A 428 29.20 11.68 -12.82
N GLY A 429 29.95 12.57 -12.18
CA GLY A 429 29.98 13.99 -12.49
C GLY A 429 31.31 14.62 -12.05
N ARG A 430 31.70 15.69 -12.74
CA ARG A 430 32.94 16.42 -12.51
C ARG A 430 32.73 17.89 -12.82
N VAL A 431 33.27 18.75 -11.96
CA VAL A 431 33.14 20.20 -12.12
C VAL A 431 34.52 20.84 -12.00
N ARG A 432 34.88 21.68 -12.98
CA ARG A 432 36.19 22.35 -13.05
C ARG A 432 36.01 23.85 -13.35
N PRO A 433 36.39 24.75 -12.42
CA PRO A 433 36.60 26.17 -12.72
C PRO A 433 37.79 26.36 -13.68
N ALA A 434 37.70 27.30 -14.61
CA ALA A 434 38.79 27.59 -15.54
C ALA A 434 39.97 28.30 -14.86
N SER A 435 39.70 29.16 -13.87
CA SER A 435 40.72 29.79 -13.02
C SER A 435 40.86 29.05 -11.69
N ALA A 436 42.11 28.85 -11.24
CA ALA A 436 42.44 28.37 -9.90
C ALA A 436 42.72 29.51 -8.90
N LEU A 437 42.62 30.76 -9.33
CA LEU A 437 42.82 31.93 -8.46
C LEU A 437 41.59 32.14 -7.57
N PRO A 438 41.76 32.48 -6.27
CA PRO A 438 40.64 32.76 -5.38
C PRO A 438 39.92 34.06 -5.79
N LEU A 439 38.62 34.16 -5.45
CA LEU A 439 37.81 35.37 -5.62
C LEU A 439 37.85 35.96 -7.04
N THR A 440 37.97 35.11 -8.06
CA THR A 440 38.13 35.51 -9.46
C THR A 440 36.91 35.10 -10.25
N VAL A 441 36.35 36.03 -11.03
CA VAL A 441 35.27 35.73 -11.99
C VAL A 441 35.83 34.90 -13.13
N THR A 442 35.25 33.74 -13.36
CA THR A 442 35.71 32.76 -14.35
C THR A 442 34.53 31.96 -14.93
N SER A 443 34.83 31.05 -15.85
CA SER A 443 33.88 30.04 -16.33
C SER A 443 34.06 28.72 -15.58
N ILE A 444 32.99 27.96 -15.42
CA ILE A 444 33.00 26.64 -14.80
C ILE A 444 32.48 25.59 -15.77
N THR A 445 33.24 24.52 -15.97
CA THR A 445 32.88 23.41 -16.85
C THR A 445 32.30 22.28 -16.03
N MET A 446 31.09 21.87 -16.36
CA MET A 446 30.40 20.71 -15.83
C MET A 446 30.48 19.57 -16.84
N GLN A 447 30.97 18.41 -16.41
CA GLN A 447 30.95 17.17 -17.17
C GLN A 447 30.19 16.11 -16.38
N PHE A 448 29.33 15.32 -17.02
CA PHE A 448 28.53 14.32 -16.32
C PHE A 448 28.06 13.20 -17.26
N ASN A 449 27.59 12.11 -16.66
CA ASN A 449 26.93 11.02 -17.36
C ASN A 449 25.45 10.99 -16.97
N THR A 450 24.56 10.77 -17.92
CA THR A 450 23.12 10.63 -17.66
C THR A 450 22.70 9.21 -18.02
N GLN A 451 22.00 8.53 -17.11
CA GLN A 451 21.45 7.19 -17.33
C GLN A 451 19.98 7.25 -17.76
N MET A 452 19.32 8.39 -17.57
CA MET A 452 17.94 8.64 -17.96
C MET A 452 17.87 9.64 -19.10
N THR A 453 16.77 9.64 -19.84
CA THR A 453 16.55 10.66 -20.88
C THR A 453 16.22 12.00 -20.22
N VAL A 454 16.90 13.07 -20.59
CA VAL A 454 16.49 14.43 -20.24
C VAL A 454 15.52 14.93 -21.32
N PRO A 455 14.22 15.10 -21.01
CA PRO A 455 13.22 15.41 -22.02
C PRO A 455 13.40 16.81 -22.60
N LEU A 456 12.79 17.07 -23.77
CA LEU A 456 12.68 18.41 -24.33
C LEU A 456 11.96 19.33 -23.34
N GLY A 457 12.49 20.54 -23.12
CA GLY A 457 12.00 21.48 -22.11
C GLY A 457 12.45 21.16 -20.68
N GLY A 458 13.05 19.99 -20.44
CA GLY A 458 13.76 19.66 -19.19
C GLY A 458 15.04 20.48 -19.03
N ALA A 459 15.83 20.19 -18.00
CA ALA A 459 17.06 20.96 -17.74
C ALA A 459 18.21 20.10 -17.19
N VAL A 460 19.43 20.57 -17.42
CA VAL A 460 20.63 20.11 -16.71
C VAL A 460 21.06 21.21 -15.75
N GLU A 461 21.22 20.89 -14.47
CA GLU A 461 21.42 21.85 -13.39
C GLU A 461 22.73 21.57 -12.65
N LEU A 462 23.50 22.63 -12.43
CA LEU A 462 24.65 22.68 -11.54
C LEU A 462 24.30 23.51 -10.31
N VAL A 463 24.49 22.95 -9.12
CA VAL A 463 24.41 23.68 -7.85
C VAL A 463 25.81 23.88 -7.30
N LEU A 464 26.18 25.15 -7.11
CA LEU A 464 27.47 25.53 -6.56
C LEU A 464 27.47 25.49 -5.02
N PRO A 465 28.60 25.16 -4.37
CA PRO A 465 28.78 25.32 -2.94
C PRO A 465 28.55 26.76 -2.48
N SER A 466 28.17 26.94 -1.20
CA SER A 466 27.82 28.24 -0.61
C SER A 466 28.89 29.34 -0.70
N SER A 467 30.17 28.96 -0.87
CA SER A 467 31.31 29.87 -1.00
C SER A 467 31.51 30.45 -2.40
N TYR A 468 30.80 29.93 -3.41
CA TYR A 468 30.78 30.50 -4.75
C TYR A 468 29.82 31.69 -4.83
N ALA A 469 30.02 32.55 -5.84
CA ALA A 469 29.08 33.62 -6.17
C ALA A 469 28.83 33.72 -7.68
N ILE A 470 27.65 34.21 -8.07
CA ILE A 470 27.25 34.41 -9.46
C ILE A 470 26.97 35.91 -9.68
N PRO A 471 28.00 36.72 -10.00
CA PRO A 471 27.89 38.19 -10.01
C PRO A 471 27.15 38.78 -11.22
N GLY A 472 26.82 37.99 -12.23
CA GLY A 472 26.25 38.50 -13.46
C GLY A 472 25.49 37.44 -14.26
N VAL A 473 25.10 37.81 -15.48
CA VAL A 473 24.39 36.91 -16.40
C VAL A 473 25.30 35.74 -16.78
N VAL A 474 24.76 34.53 -16.62
CA VAL A 474 25.44 33.27 -16.97
C VAL A 474 25.02 32.86 -18.38
N THR A 475 26.00 32.55 -19.23
CA THR A 475 25.77 32.04 -20.58
C THR A 475 26.36 30.63 -20.73
N PRO A 476 25.67 29.71 -21.42
CA PRO A 476 26.20 28.38 -21.69
C PRO A 476 27.14 28.41 -22.91
N SER A 477 28.17 27.57 -22.90
CA SER A 477 29.11 27.37 -24.00
C SER A 477 29.71 25.96 -23.92
N GLY A 478 30.47 25.53 -24.94
CA GLY A 478 31.18 24.24 -24.90
C GLY A 478 30.27 23.01 -24.78
N LEU A 479 29.08 23.06 -25.36
CA LEU A 479 28.08 21.99 -25.31
C LEU A 479 28.59 20.74 -26.04
N VAL A 480 28.74 19.62 -25.34
CA VAL A 480 29.07 18.30 -25.91
C VAL A 480 27.98 17.32 -25.52
N GLY A 481 27.39 16.65 -26.52
CA GLY A 481 26.26 15.73 -26.33
C GLY A 481 24.96 16.40 -25.88
N ILE A 482 24.94 17.73 -25.76
CA ILE A 482 23.75 18.55 -25.49
C ILE A 482 23.41 19.34 -26.76
N PRO A 483 22.13 19.39 -27.19
CA PRO A 483 21.73 20.12 -28.38
C PRO A 483 22.12 21.60 -28.34
N ILE A 484 22.71 22.11 -29.42
CA ILE A 484 23.17 23.50 -29.54
C ILE A 484 22.05 24.55 -29.46
N ALA A 485 20.79 24.13 -29.65
CA ALA A 485 19.62 24.99 -29.47
C ALA A 485 19.38 25.34 -27.98
N SER A 486 19.96 24.57 -27.05
CA SER A 486 19.87 24.78 -25.60
C SER A 486 20.70 26.02 -25.22
N THR A 487 20.05 27.18 -25.18
CA THR A 487 20.70 28.48 -24.94
C THR A 487 20.17 29.21 -23.70
N VAL A 488 19.01 28.79 -23.19
CA VAL A 488 18.33 29.43 -22.06
C VAL A 488 18.89 28.90 -20.75
N VAL A 489 19.50 29.80 -19.97
CA VAL A 489 20.00 29.51 -18.61
C VAL A 489 19.17 30.26 -17.58
N THR A 490 18.69 29.54 -16.57
CA THR A 490 17.99 30.11 -15.41
C THR A 490 18.92 30.00 -14.20
N VAL A 491 19.04 31.09 -13.45
CA VAL A 491 19.85 31.14 -12.22
C VAL A 491 18.95 31.45 -11.02
N THR A 492 18.96 30.57 -10.02
CA THR A 492 18.21 30.75 -8.77
C THR A 492 19.15 30.55 -7.58
N GLY A 493 19.61 31.65 -6.99
CA GLY A 493 20.65 31.61 -5.96
C GLY A 493 21.97 31.07 -6.52
N LEU A 494 22.36 29.87 -6.08
CA LEU A 494 23.57 29.16 -6.55
C LEU A 494 23.28 28.01 -7.52
N GLN A 495 22.03 27.90 -7.99
CA GLN A 495 21.60 26.89 -8.96
C GLN A 495 21.64 27.50 -10.36
N ILE A 496 22.35 26.86 -11.28
CA ILE A 496 22.46 27.22 -12.69
C ILE A 496 21.83 26.10 -13.50
N ALA A 497 20.68 26.34 -14.13
CA ALA A 497 19.96 25.35 -14.93
C ALA A 497 19.95 25.75 -16.41
N LEU A 498 20.44 24.87 -17.28
CA LEU A 498 20.34 24.99 -18.74
C LEU A 498 19.11 24.22 -19.23
N THR A 499 18.15 24.91 -19.85
CA THR A 499 16.96 24.29 -20.45
C THR A 499 17.32 23.61 -21.77
N ILE A 500 16.93 22.35 -21.90
CA ILE A 500 17.14 21.52 -23.08
C ILE A 500 16.14 21.91 -24.19
N ALA A 501 16.66 22.25 -25.37
CA ALA A 501 15.86 22.66 -26.52
C ALA A 501 16.29 21.95 -27.81
N GLY A 502 15.43 21.91 -28.82
CA GLY A 502 15.67 21.26 -30.11
C GLY A 502 15.41 19.75 -30.11
N ALA A 503 16.05 19.00 -29.20
CA ALA A 503 15.84 17.55 -29.05
C ALA A 503 16.06 17.11 -27.58
N ALA A 504 15.51 15.95 -27.20
CA ALA A 504 15.80 15.35 -25.90
C ALA A 504 17.23 14.81 -25.84
N VAL A 505 17.85 14.79 -24.65
CA VAL A 505 19.18 14.21 -24.42
C VAL A 505 19.00 12.76 -24.00
N ALA A 506 19.45 11.81 -24.82
CA ALA A 506 19.40 10.38 -24.52
C ALA A 506 20.42 9.98 -23.43
N PRO A 507 20.25 8.82 -22.77
CA PRO A 507 21.25 8.26 -21.86
C PRO A 507 22.62 8.16 -22.55
N THR A 508 23.62 8.87 -22.03
CA THR A 508 24.93 9.03 -22.67
C THR A 508 25.98 9.44 -21.64
N THR A 509 27.23 9.08 -21.88
CA THR A 509 28.38 9.46 -21.06
C THR A 509 29.15 10.63 -21.66
N GLY A 510 29.82 11.42 -20.82
CA GLY A 510 30.71 12.51 -21.26
C GLY A 510 29.98 13.76 -21.77
N LEU A 511 28.79 14.05 -21.25
CA LEU A 511 28.08 15.30 -21.52
C LEU A 511 28.86 16.47 -20.92
N VAL A 512 28.96 17.59 -21.64
CA VAL A 512 29.71 18.78 -21.19
C VAL A 512 28.87 20.04 -21.41
N VAL A 513 28.93 20.96 -20.45
CA VAL A 513 28.53 22.36 -20.60
C VAL A 513 29.43 23.26 -19.76
N THR A 514 29.78 24.41 -20.30
CA THR A 514 30.54 25.45 -19.60
C THR A 514 29.66 26.67 -19.34
N PHE A 515 29.57 27.09 -18.08
CA PHE A 515 28.84 28.27 -17.63
C PHE A 515 29.80 29.42 -17.35
N SER A 516 29.49 30.62 -17.86
CA SER A 516 30.28 31.84 -17.60
C SER A 516 29.91 32.52 -16.27
N SER A 517 30.65 33.56 -15.90
CA SER A 517 30.27 34.49 -14.83
C SER A 517 30.11 33.86 -13.44
N VAL A 518 31.01 32.95 -13.05
CA VAL A 518 31.06 32.35 -11.71
C VAL A 518 32.31 32.84 -10.97
N THR A 519 32.17 33.34 -9.74
CA THR A 519 33.29 33.76 -8.89
C THR A 519 33.77 32.59 -8.04
N THR A 520 35.06 32.27 -8.14
CA THR A 520 35.69 31.20 -7.35
C THR A 520 35.76 31.54 -5.86
N PRO A 521 35.73 30.53 -4.96
CA PRO A 521 35.76 30.72 -3.51
C PRO A 521 37.17 31.07 -2.99
N SER A 522 37.36 31.10 -1.67
CA SER A 522 38.70 31.16 -1.06
C SER A 522 39.46 29.85 -1.24
N ILE A 523 40.79 29.90 -1.14
CA ILE A 523 41.67 28.72 -1.30
C ILE A 523 41.46 27.63 -0.23
N LEU A 524 40.85 27.98 0.91
CA LEU A 524 40.57 27.07 2.03
C LEU A 524 39.13 26.57 2.08
N ASP A 525 38.24 27.10 1.22
CA ASP A 525 36.83 26.74 1.28
C ASP A 525 36.60 25.31 0.81
N THR A 526 35.69 24.63 1.48
CA THR A 526 35.29 23.24 1.20
C THR A 526 33.81 23.18 0.83
N GLY A 527 33.40 22.10 0.16
CA GLY A 527 32.01 21.88 -0.23
C GLY A 527 31.89 20.87 -1.36
N PHE A 528 30.66 20.59 -1.75
CA PHE A 528 30.36 19.67 -2.85
C PHE A 528 29.52 20.38 -3.91
N TYR A 529 29.81 20.09 -5.18
CA TYR A 529 28.91 20.44 -6.26
C TYR A 529 27.79 19.40 -6.33
N THR A 530 26.59 19.85 -6.67
CA THR A 530 25.49 18.95 -7.01
C THR A 530 25.18 19.09 -8.49
N ILE A 531 25.04 17.98 -9.20
CA ILE A 531 24.52 17.97 -10.58
C ILE A 531 23.17 17.26 -10.57
N ARG A 532 22.21 17.84 -11.28
CA ARG A 532 20.88 17.28 -11.47
C ARG A 532 20.47 17.31 -12.93
N THR A 533 19.63 16.36 -13.32
CA THR A 533 18.78 16.51 -14.50
C THR A 533 17.34 16.73 -14.04
N ARG A 534 16.55 17.46 -14.82
CA ARG A 534 15.17 17.83 -14.49
C ARG A 534 14.23 17.53 -15.66
N ASP A 535 12.99 17.18 -15.34
CA ASP A 535 11.90 17.10 -16.32
C ASP A 535 11.43 18.49 -16.75
N ALA A 536 10.54 18.54 -17.75
CA ALA A 536 10.02 19.79 -18.31
C ALA A 536 9.17 20.62 -17.32
N LEU A 537 8.79 20.03 -16.18
CA LEU A 537 8.05 20.68 -15.10
C LEU A 537 8.96 21.07 -13.94
N GLY A 538 10.28 20.84 -14.06
CA GLY A 538 11.30 21.21 -13.09
C GLY A 538 11.56 20.16 -11.99
N ASN A 539 10.95 18.97 -12.03
CA ASN A 539 11.20 17.92 -11.02
C ASN A 539 12.50 17.17 -11.32
N ILE A 540 13.21 16.73 -10.28
CA ILE A 540 14.51 16.06 -10.42
C ILE A 540 14.34 14.67 -11.06
N ILE A 541 15.13 14.36 -12.07
CA ILE A 541 15.22 13.02 -12.67
C ILE A 541 16.41 12.29 -12.06
N GLU A 542 17.62 12.79 -12.30
CA GLU A 542 18.87 12.26 -11.73
C GLU A 542 19.52 13.28 -10.81
N GLU A 543 20.24 12.79 -9.79
CA GLU A 543 21.04 13.63 -8.90
C GLU A 543 22.32 12.93 -8.43
N ILE A 544 23.40 13.72 -8.34
CA ILE A 544 24.62 13.42 -7.58
C ILE A 544 24.98 14.66 -6.75
N THR A 545 25.16 14.51 -5.44
CA THR A 545 25.36 15.62 -4.49
C THR A 545 26.78 15.75 -3.95
N THR A 546 27.62 14.74 -4.19
CA THR A 546 28.94 14.61 -3.54
C THR A 546 30.09 14.82 -4.52
N ILE A 547 29.92 15.67 -5.54
CA ILE A 547 31.00 15.93 -6.48
C ILE A 547 32.03 16.81 -5.80
N ILE A 548 33.21 16.23 -5.59
CA ILE A 548 34.42 16.92 -5.22
C ILE A 548 35.02 17.44 -6.55
N GLY A 549 35.50 18.68 -6.61
CA GLY A 549 36.10 19.24 -7.83
C GLY A 549 37.35 18.47 -8.29
N GLU A 550 38.20 19.07 -9.13
CA GLU A 550 39.41 18.38 -9.61
C GLU A 550 40.47 18.02 -8.55
N GLY A 551 40.24 18.33 -7.27
CA GLY A 551 41.33 18.54 -6.33
C GLY A 551 41.83 17.39 -5.46
N CYS A 552 41.03 16.35 -5.16
CA CYS A 552 41.47 15.38 -4.15
C CYS A 552 41.39 13.91 -4.54
N LEU A 553 41.08 13.58 -5.80
CA LEU A 553 41.14 12.17 -6.25
C LEU A 553 42.55 11.59 -6.06
N TYR A 554 43.59 12.38 -6.39
CA TYR A 554 44.99 12.00 -6.16
C TYR A 554 45.38 12.00 -4.67
N LEU A 555 44.54 12.57 -3.80
CA LEU A 555 44.64 12.53 -2.34
C LEU A 555 43.61 11.55 -1.72
N LYS A 556 43.12 10.59 -2.51
CA LYS A 556 42.13 9.57 -2.10
C LYS A 556 40.87 10.16 -1.44
N ASP A 557 40.43 11.32 -1.90
CA ASP A 557 39.29 12.07 -1.34
C ASP A 557 39.41 12.25 0.18
N CYS A 558 40.62 12.60 0.61
CA CYS A 558 40.97 12.78 2.03
C CYS A 558 40.71 11.54 2.87
N SER A 559 40.75 10.36 2.22
CA SER A 559 40.53 9.04 2.79
C SER A 559 39.22 8.91 3.59
N GLY A 560 38.23 9.77 3.30
CA GLY A 560 36.97 9.87 4.06
C GLY A 560 37.12 10.48 5.46
N HIS A 561 38.29 10.99 5.83
CA HIS A 561 38.60 11.56 7.15
C HIS A 561 38.90 13.07 7.10
N GLY A 562 38.53 13.73 6.01
CA GLY A 562 38.66 15.17 5.86
C GLY A 562 37.78 15.72 4.74
N ALA A 563 37.80 17.04 4.59
CA ALA A 563 37.13 17.74 3.51
C ALA A 563 38.15 18.24 2.48
N CYS A 564 37.87 18.01 1.20
CA CYS A 564 38.68 18.55 0.12
C CYS A 564 38.36 20.04 -0.11
N THR A 565 39.41 20.85 -0.25
CA THR A 565 39.28 22.25 -0.67
C THR A 565 38.83 22.36 -2.13
N LEU A 566 37.99 23.35 -2.42
CA LEU A 566 37.35 23.53 -3.73
C LEU A 566 38.33 23.98 -4.83
N LEU A 567 39.43 24.65 -4.46
CA LEU A 567 40.42 25.22 -5.39
C LEU A 567 41.84 24.67 -5.22
N SER A 568 42.32 24.54 -3.98
CA SER A 568 43.76 24.31 -3.70
C SER A 568 44.18 22.84 -3.67
N GLN A 569 43.26 21.90 -3.94
CA GLN A 569 43.56 20.48 -4.04
C GLN A 569 44.19 19.90 -2.76
N ARG A 570 43.82 20.45 -1.60
CA ARG A 570 44.30 20.03 -0.28
C ARG A 570 43.17 19.45 0.57
N CYS A 571 43.53 18.48 1.40
CA CYS A 571 42.65 17.94 2.42
C CYS A 571 42.74 18.73 3.72
N VAL A 572 41.58 19.09 4.27
CA VAL A 572 41.41 19.61 5.62
C VAL A 572 40.94 18.44 6.50
N CYS A 573 41.87 17.84 7.24
CA CYS A 573 41.60 16.63 8.02
C CYS A 573 40.72 16.89 9.25
N SER A 574 39.95 15.87 9.64
CA SER A 574 39.14 15.85 10.85
C SER A 574 40.01 15.60 12.09
N PRO A 575 39.58 16.02 13.29
CA PRO A 575 40.31 15.74 14.54
C PRO A 575 40.62 14.25 14.71
N GLY A 576 41.84 13.93 15.15
CA GLY A 576 42.32 12.55 15.27
C GLY A 576 42.94 11.97 14.00
N TRP A 577 42.93 12.71 12.88
CA TRP A 577 43.49 12.30 11.57
C TRP A 577 44.47 13.34 11.00
N GLY A 578 44.94 14.27 11.82
CA GLY A 578 45.86 15.33 11.41
C GLY A 578 45.20 16.67 11.20
N ALA A 579 44.11 16.97 11.92
CA ALA A 579 43.55 18.31 11.96
C ALA A 579 44.57 19.33 12.48
N ALA A 580 44.33 20.62 12.19
CA ALA A 580 45.18 21.70 12.70
C ALA A 580 45.28 21.69 14.24
N SER A 581 44.20 21.29 14.92
CA SER A 581 44.11 21.16 16.38
C SER A 581 44.90 19.99 16.97
N ASP A 582 45.23 18.96 16.19
CA ASP A 582 45.92 17.77 16.69
C ASP A 582 47.38 18.12 17.01
N ILE A 583 47.89 17.70 18.16
CA ILE A 583 49.31 17.85 18.51
C ILE A 583 49.98 16.52 18.19
N ALA A 584 50.59 16.45 17.01
CA ALA A 584 51.19 15.23 16.47
C ALA A 584 52.54 15.54 15.80
N ASP A 585 53.48 14.60 15.89
CA ASP A 585 54.79 14.72 15.25
C ASP A 585 54.68 14.65 13.72
N TYR A 586 53.68 13.92 13.20
CA TYR A 586 53.38 13.82 11.78
C TYR A 586 51.87 13.86 11.54
N LYS A 587 51.45 14.61 10.50
CA LYS A 587 50.07 14.69 10.03
C LYS A 587 50.03 14.32 8.56
N SER A 588 49.27 13.29 8.20
CA SER A 588 49.16 12.87 6.81
C SER A 588 48.41 13.91 5.96
N PRO A 589 48.94 14.31 4.79
CA PRO A 589 48.27 15.25 3.90
C PRO A 589 47.02 14.69 3.23
N ILE A 590 46.75 13.37 3.35
CA ILE A 590 45.57 12.69 2.80
C ILE A 590 44.64 12.13 3.89
N CYS A 591 44.88 12.49 5.15
CA CYS A 591 44.08 12.10 6.31
C CYS A 591 43.91 10.58 6.50
N ASP A 592 44.86 9.76 6.04
CA ASP A 592 44.81 8.29 6.14
C ASP A 592 45.50 7.72 7.38
N MET A 593 46.06 8.58 8.24
CA MET A 593 46.78 8.19 9.45
C MET A 593 46.20 8.86 10.68
N ARG A 594 46.09 8.10 11.78
CA ARG A 594 45.65 8.59 13.08
C ARG A 594 46.71 9.46 13.75
N THR A 595 46.26 10.42 14.54
CA THR A 595 47.08 11.13 15.54
C THR A 595 46.77 10.59 16.93
N CYS A 596 47.79 10.45 17.77
CA CYS A 596 47.62 9.96 19.12
C CYS A 596 47.34 11.09 20.13
N PRO A 597 46.82 10.76 21.33
CA PRO A 597 46.67 11.74 22.40
C PRO A 597 48.00 12.42 22.75
N ALA A 598 47.94 13.73 22.96
CA ALA A 598 49.07 14.51 23.45
C ALA A 598 48.92 14.78 24.94
N GLY A 599 50.04 14.69 25.66
CA GLY A 599 50.15 15.01 27.07
C GLY A 599 51.37 15.88 27.32
N ARG A 600 51.53 16.34 28.57
CA ARG A 600 52.70 17.14 28.95
C ARG A 600 53.97 16.34 28.78
N VAL A 601 55.02 16.92 28.23
CA VAL A 601 56.32 16.25 28.12
C VAL A 601 56.90 15.84 29.47
N TRP A 602 57.57 14.70 29.53
CA TRP A 602 58.37 14.28 30.70
C TRP A 602 59.72 14.98 30.76
N ASN A 603 60.25 15.37 29.63
CA ASN A 603 61.50 16.10 29.50
C ASN A 603 61.40 17.05 28.31
N ALA A 604 61.62 18.33 28.55
CA ALA A 604 61.86 19.32 27.50
C ALA A 604 63.02 20.22 27.89
N ILE A 605 63.50 21.00 26.92
CA ILE A 605 64.48 22.04 27.16
C ILE A 605 63.84 23.06 28.12
N PRO A 606 64.39 23.28 29.33
CA PRO A 606 63.83 24.23 30.27
C PRO A 606 63.80 25.62 29.65
N THR A 607 62.62 26.25 29.66
CA THR A 607 62.45 27.62 29.14
C THR A 607 62.63 28.66 30.24
N SER A 608 62.56 28.25 31.51
CA SER A 608 62.88 29.06 32.69
C SER A 608 63.33 28.18 33.85
N ALA A 609 63.78 28.79 34.96
CA ALA A 609 64.19 28.08 36.18
C ALA A 609 63.09 27.21 36.82
N SER A 610 61.82 27.41 36.45
CA SER A 610 60.66 26.67 36.99
C SER A 610 59.79 26.03 35.91
N ASP A 611 60.18 26.08 34.63
CA ASP A 611 59.38 25.52 33.53
C ASP A 611 60.20 24.67 32.56
N GLY A 612 60.01 23.35 32.65
CA GLY A 612 60.55 22.33 31.73
C GLY A 612 59.56 21.24 31.33
N HIS A 613 58.29 21.33 31.76
CA HIS A 613 57.25 20.31 31.56
C HIS A 613 55.91 20.88 31.06
N SER A 614 55.88 22.17 30.67
CA SER A 614 54.63 22.83 30.28
C SER A 614 54.13 22.48 28.87
N GLN A 615 55.02 22.04 27.99
CA GLN A 615 54.71 21.75 26.57
C GLN A 615 53.93 20.45 26.40
N LEU A 616 52.97 20.43 25.48
CA LEU A 616 52.27 19.22 25.06
C LEU A 616 53.01 18.56 23.90
N LYS A 617 53.13 17.24 23.94
CA LYS A 617 53.69 16.43 22.86
C LYS A 617 52.88 15.16 22.68
N GLU A 618 52.81 14.66 21.46
CA GLU A 618 52.21 13.37 21.15
C GLU A 618 52.85 12.28 22.03
N CYS A 619 52.01 11.48 22.68
CA CYS A 619 52.45 10.45 23.64
C CYS A 619 53.41 11.00 24.72
N SER A 620 53.28 12.27 25.10
CA SER A 620 54.08 12.96 26.12
C SER A 620 55.60 12.88 25.88
N GLY A 621 56.03 12.56 24.65
CA GLY A 621 57.43 12.27 24.33
C GLY A 621 57.99 10.97 24.91
N MET A 622 57.17 10.16 25.59
CA MET A 622 57.55 8.88 26.22
C MET A 622 56.76 7.70 25.63
N GLY A 623 56.46 7.77 24.35
CA GLY A 623 55.82 6.69 23.61
C GLY A 623 55.87 6.91 22.11
N VAL A 624 55.57 5.85 21.36
CA VAL A 624 55.44 5.88 19.91
C VAL A 624 53.97 5.76 19.54
N CYS A 625 53.50 6.66 18.70
CA CYS A 625 52.13 6.63 18.20
C CYS A 625 51.95 5.55 17.12
N ASP A 626 51.03 4.61 17.35
CA ASP A 626 50.55 3.73 16.29
C ASP A 626 49.54 4.48 15.41
N ARG A 627 49.95 4.77 14.18
CA ARG A 627 49.17 5.54 13.20
C ARG A 627 47.95 4.81 12.65
N SER A 628 47.84 3.49 12.86
CA SER A 628 46.67 2.72 12.44
C SER A 628 45.55 2.75 13.47
N THR A 629 45.90 2.75 14.76
CA THR A 629 44.94 2.70 15.88
C THR A 629 44.73 4.06 16.57
N GLY A 630 45.70 4.97 16.49
CA GLY A 630 45.72 6.22 17.25
C GLY A 630 46.05 6.04 18.73
N GLN A 631 46.68 4.92 19.10
CA GLN A 631 47.09 4.63 20.47
C GLN A 631 48.60 4.79 20.67
N CYS A 632 48.98 5.29 21.85
CA CYS A 632 50.38 5.41 22.24
C CYS A 632 50.92 4.10 22.82
N THR A 633 52.01 3.60 22.27
CA THR A 633 52.83 2.55 22.88
C THR A 633 53.88 3.20 23.76
N CYS A 634 53.68 3.17 25.07
CA CYS A 634 54.55 3.83 26.03
C CYS A 634 55.88 3.12 26.22
N VAL A 635 56.94 3.89 26.42
CA VAL A 635 58.24 3.38 26.87
C VAL A 635 58.07 2.78 28.27
N GLU A 636 58.88 1.76 28.58
CA GLU A 636 58.91 1.15 29.92
C GLU A 636 59.08 2.22 31.01
N GLY A 637 58.32 2.09 32.10
CA GLY A 637 58.26 3.10 33.15
C GLY A 637 57.17 4.16 32.96
N PHE A 638 56.45 4.15 31.83
CA PHE A 638 55.39 5.11 31.52
C PHE A 638 54.06 4.44 31.17
N GLY A 639 52.96 5.14 31.44
CA GLY A 639 51.60 4.68 31.21
C GLY A 639 50.63 5.85 31.04
N GLY A 640 49.34 5.55 30.87
CA GLY A 640 48.32 6.50 30.45
C GLY A 640 48.12 6.51 28.93
N ALA A 641 46.98 7.02 28.46
CA ALA A 641 46.63 7.04 27.03
C ALA A 641 47.59 7.91 26.19
N ALA A 642 48.26 8.87 26.83
CA ALA A 642 49.29 9.71 26.24
C ALA A 642 50.67 9.44 26.84
N CYS A 643 50.90 8.32 27.52
CA CYS A 643 52.16 8.03 28.24
C CYS A 643 52.56 9.13 29.23
N ASP A 644 51.56 9.77 29.84
CA ASP A 644 51.67 10.96 30.68
C ASP A 644 51.81 10.63 32.18
N ARG A 645 51.79 9.35 32.57
CA ARG A 645 51.90 8.88 33.97
C ARG A 645 53.08 7.94 34.18
N SER A 646 53.68 7.94 35.36
CA SER A 646 54.70 6.95 35.74
C SER A 646 54.05 5.59 35.94
N LYS A 647 54.73 4.53 35.54
CA LYS A 647 54.31 3.13 35.74
C LYS A 647 55.49 2.35 36.31
N ASP A 648 55.25 1.46 37.28
CA ASP A 648 56.30 0.55 37.75
C ASP A 648 56.59 -0.52 36.68
N SER A 649 57.87 -0.82 36.45
CA SER A 649 58.32 -1.78 35.43
C SER A 649 58.44 -3.21 35.92
N LEU A 650 58.28 -3.48 37.23
CA LEU A 650 58.48 -4.80 37.84
C LEU A 650 57.30 -5.76 37.74
N LEU A 651 56.54 -5.72 36.65
CA LEU A 651 55.58 -6.77 36.28
C LEU A 651 55.77 -7.12 34.81
N ASP A 652 56.84 -7.85 34.55
CA ASP A 652 56.85 -8.81 33.44
C ASP A 652 55.96 -9.99 33.87
N ASP A 653 55.04 -10.38 32.99
CA ASP A 653 54.03 -11.46 33.13
C ASP A 653 52.65 -11.10 33.77
N ASP A 654 51.81 -10.36 33.04
CA ASP A 654 50.40 -10.76 32.92
C ASP A 654 49.82 -10.34 31.56
N ARG A 655 49.73 -11.31 30.63
CA ARG A 655 49.13 -11.16 29.30
C ARG A 655 47.59 -11.17 29.35
N ASP A 656 46.97 -10.36 30.19
CA ASP A 656 45.51 -10.18 30.13
C ASP A 656 45.07 -8.73 30.38
N HIS A 657 45.27 -7.92 29.34
CA HIS A 657 44.96 -6.50 29.34
C HIS A 657 43.59 -6.16 28.72
N LEU A 658 42.59 -7.08 28.75
CA LEU A 658 41.31 -6.82 28.06
C LEU A 658 40.01 -6.89 28.86
N THR A 659 39.98 -7.13 30.18
CA THR A 659 38.67 -7.19 30.88
C THR A 659 38.58 -6.62 32.30
N LEU A 660 39.54 -5.81 32.79
CA LEU A 660 39.44 -5.29 34.15
C LEU A 660 39.06 -3.80 34.23
N SER A 661 37.94 -3.57 34.92
CA SER A 661 37.32 -2.28 35.25
C SER A 661 38.31 -1.19 35.69
N VAL A 662 37.97 0.05 35.37
CA VAL A 662 38.68 1.32 35.69
C VAL A 662 39.22 1.40 37.13
N LEU A 663 38.68 0.65 38.09
CA LEU A 663 39.20 0.55 39.46
C LEU A 663 40.57 -0.14 39.61
N LEU A 664 41.05 -0.96 38.66
CA LEU A 664 42.34 -1.68 38.79
C LEU A 664 43.52 -0.99 38.06
N TYR A 665 43.29 0.09 37.31
CA TYR A 665 44.39 0.78 36.59
C TYR A 665 45.34 1.53 37.54
N VAL A 666 44.84 2.00 38.68
CA VAL A 666 45.62 2.81 39.63
C VAL A 666 46.70 1.97 40.34
N LEU A 667 46.43 0.70 40.66
CA LEU A 667 47.37 -0.17 41.38
C LEU A 667 48.68 -0.46 40.62
N VAL A 668 48.69 -0.36 39.28
CA VAL A 668 49.87 -0.66 38.44
C VAL A 668 50.83 0.53 38.33
N LEU A 669 50.44 1.71 38.83
CA LEU A 669 51.25 2.93 38.79
C LEU A 669 52.23 3.03 39.97
N CYS A 670 52.06 2.19 40.99
CA CYS A 670 52.90 2.17 42.18
C CYS A 670 53.80 0.93 42.27
N PRO A 671 54.97 1.06 42.96
CA PRO A 671 55.90 -0.05 43.18
C PRO A 671 55.22 -1.31 43.69
N ASN A 672 55.43 -2.44 43.00
CA ASN A 672 54.94 -3.79 43.36
C ASN A 672 53.45 -3.82 43.80
N LYS A 673 52.60 -2.96 43.21
CA LYS A 673 51.17 -2.82 43.56
C LYS A 673 50.94 -2.59 45.06
N CYS A 674 51.85 -1.86 45.72
CA CYS A 674 51.86 -1.66 47.18
C CYS A 674 51.77 -2.96 47.97
N SER A 675 52.30 -4.07 47.42
CA SER A 675 52.24 -5.42 47.97
C SER A 675 50.85 -5.91 48.37
N LYS A 676 49.78 -5.26 47.85
CA LYS A 676 48.38 -5.43 48.31
C LYS A 676 48.17 -5.14 49.81
N ARG A 677 49.02 -4.28 50.38
CA ARG A 677 49.03 -3.86 51.80
C ARG A 677 49.15 -2.35 51.92
N GLY A 678 48.58 -1.66 50.95
CA GLY A 678 48.58 -0.21 50.89
C GLY A 678 47.77 0.30 49.71
N ARG A 679 47.53 1.60 49.72
CA ARG A 679 46.81 2.34 48.71
C ARG A 679 47.78 3.06 47.78
N CYS A 680 47.67 2.81 46.48
CA CYS A 680 48.39 3.56 45.47
C CYS A 680 47.71 4.91 45.23
N VAL A 681 48.43 6.00 45.44
CA VAL A 681 47.93 7.39 45.34
C VAL A 681 48.91 8.27 44.58
N SER A 682 48.43 9.34 43.97
CA SER A 682 49.32 10.34 43.35
C SER A 682 50.07 11.14 44.41
N MET A 683 51.15 11.82 44.04
CA MET A 683 51.88 12.68 44.99
C MET A 683 50.99 13.77 45.59
N ARG A 684 50.05 14.33 44.81
CA ARG A 684 49.06 15.30 45.29
C ARG A 684 48.23 14.74 46.43
N GLU A 685 47.69 13.55 46.23
CA GLU A 685 46.82 12.92 47.22
C GLU A 685 47.66 12.46 48.43
N MET A 686 48.83 11.89 48.18
CA MET A 686 49.77 11.47 49.23
C MET A 686 50.10 12.59 50.22
N ALA A 687 50.34 13.80 49.75
CA ALA A 687 50.67 14.95 50.59
C ALA A 687 49.57 15.28 51.64
N THR A 688 48.32 14.95 51.33
CA THR A 688 47.16 15.22 52.20
C THR A 688 46.86 14.10 53.20
N ILE A 689 47.54 12.96 53.09
CA ILE A 689 47.27 11.79 53.94
C ILE A 689 48.22 11.82 55.14
N TYR A 690 47.64 12.02 56.32
CA TYR A 690 48.37 12.09 57.59
C TYR A 690 49.28 10.87 57.88
N GLY A 691 48.90 9.68 57.39
CA GLY A 691 49.66 8.44 57.56
C GLY A 691 50.52 8.00 56.36
N ALA A 692 50.73 8.85 55.34
CA ALA A 692 51.48 8.47 54.13
C ALA A 692 53.00 8.38 54.34
N LEU A 693 53.54 9.32 55.11
CA LEU A 693 54.87 9.25 55.70
C LEU A 693 54.63 9.04 57.20
N PRO A 694 55.38 8.18 57.92
CA PRO A 694 55.20 8.02 59.36
C PRO A 694 55.38 9.39 60.02
N LEU A 695 54.23 10.03 60.28
CA LEU A 695 54.03 11.14 61.17
C LEU A 695 54.44 12.56 60.73
N SER A 696 54.36 12.92 59.45
CA SER A 696 54.50 14.34 59.02
C SER A 696 53.17 15.10 59.06
N SER A 697 53.20 16.42 59.34
CA SER A 697 52.04 17.29 59.12
C SER A 697 51.59 17.24 57.66
N VAL A 698 50.28 17.16 57.42
CA VAL A 698 49.72 17.22 56.07
C VAL A 698 50.22 18.47 55.34
N THR A 699 50.67 18.30 54.11
CA THR A 699 51.07 19.38 53.20
C THR A 699 50.15 19.37 51.99
N THR A 700 50.00 20.49 51.31
CA THR A 700 49.19 20.58 50.09
C THR A 700 50.03 21.09 48.94
N TYR A 701 49.79 20.53 47.76
CA TYR A 701 50.23 21.12 46.50
C TYR A 701 49.44 22.43 46.28
N THR A 702 49.99 23.57 46.72
CA THR A 702 49.28 24.87 46.78
C THR A 702 49.48 25.77 45.55
N GLU A 703 50.38 25.43 44.63
CA GLU A 703 50.71 26.26 43.46
C GLU A 703 49.88 25.96 42.20
N THR A 704 50.03 26.80 41.17
CA THR A 704 49.39 26.64 39.85
C THR A 704 49.90 25.43 39.06
N SER A 705 49.07 24.90 38.15
CA SER A 705 49.26 23.60 37.46
C SER A 705 50.54 23.43 36.61
N THR A 706 51.30 24.49 36.34
CA THR A 706 52.53 24.41 35.53
C THR A 706 53.77 24.09 36.35
N ALA A 707 53.81 24.46 37.64
CA ALA A 707 54.92 24.14 38.54
C ALA A 707 54.81 22.73 39.14
N LEU A 708 53.60 22.19 39.19
CA LEU A 708 53.25 20.93 39.86
C LEU A 708 53.15 19.76 38.87
N TRP A 709 54.18 19.57 38.05
CA TRP A 709 54.15 18.59 36.96
C TRP A 709 54.04 17.15 37.49
N ASP A 710 54.65 16.84 38.62
CA ASP A 710 54.69 15.53 39.26
C ASP A 710 53.40 15.14 39.99
N ALA A 711 52.65 16.13 40.47
CA ALA A 711 51.54 16.00 41.41
C ALA A 711 50.52 14.89 41.07
N ASP A 712 50.13 14.79 39.79
CA ASP A 712 49.16 13.79 39.30
C ASP A 712 49.76 12.82 38.27
N ARG A 713 51.07 12.88 38.09
CA ARG A 713 51.82 12.08 37.11
C ARG A 713 52.72 11.04 37.78
N ILE A 714 53.11 11.27 39.04
CA ILE A 714 53.91 10.35 39.87
C ILE A 714 53.03 9.77 40.97
N PHE A 715 53.18 8.46 41.21
CA PHE A 715 52.38 7.69 42.17
C PHE A 715 53.26 6.95 43.18
N GLY A 716 52.74 6.73 44.38
CA GLY A 716 53.41 5.97 45.45
C GLY A 716 52.43 5.30 46.42
N CYS A 717 52.96 4.47 47.32
CA CYS A 717 52.17 3.65 48.23
C CYS A 717 52.00 4.27 49.62
N VAL A 718 50.77 4.29 50.11
CA VAL A 718 50.46 4.54 51.53
C VAL A 718 50.09 3.22 52.17
N CYS A 719 50.87 2.78 53.16
CA CYS A 719 50.76 1.43 53.72
C CYS A 719 49.63 1.29 54.75
N ASP A 720 49.00 0.11 54.75
CA ASP A 720 47.93 -0.22 55.67
C ASP A 720 48.45 -0.42 57.10
N SER A 721 47.57 -0.21 58.08
CA SER A 721 47.88 -0.45 59.48
C SER A 721 46.65 -0.95 60.24
N ALA A 722 46.75 -2.07 60.96
CA ALA A 722 45.68 -2.56 61.83
C ALA A 722 45.57 -1.79 63.15
N TRP A 723 46.63 -1.08 63.57
CA TRP A 723 46.59 -0.19 64.73
C TRP A 723 46.48 1.27 64.31
N ALA A 724 45.91 2.09 65.20
CA ALA A 724 45.80 3.54 64.99
C ALA A 724 47.19 4.17 64.98
N VAL A 725 47.45 5.00 63.98
CA VAL A 725 48.76 5.63 63.74
C VAL A 725 48.66 7.11 64.02
N GLY A 726 49.49 7.62 64.92
CA GLY A 726 49.47 9.03 65.30
C GLY A 726 50.14 9.32 66.64
N PHE A 727 49.83 10.49 67.17
CA PHE A 727 50.42 11.05 68.39
C PHE A 727 49.43 11.13 69.56
N GLY A 728 48.18 10.72 69.35
CA GLY A 728 47.13 10.72 70.35
C GLY A 728 47.20 9.54 71.33
N SER A 729 46.32 9.55 72.31
CA SER A 729 46.20 8.47 73.30
C SER A 729 45.81 7.16 72.63
N GLY A 730 46.55 6.08 72.89
CA GLY A 730 46.33 4.75 72.32
C GLY A 730 46.81 4.56 70.87
N GLU A 731 47.39 5.58 70.25
CA GLU A 731 47.96 5.51 68.90
C GLU A 731 49.44 5.14 68.94
N LEU A 732 49.92 4.45 67.92
CA LEU A 732 51.33 4.10 67.73
C LEU A 732 51.99 5.05 66.73
N GLN A 733 53.25 5.37 66.98
CA GLN A 733 54.05 6.27 66.15
C GLN A 733 54.57 5.66 64.83
N ALA A 734 54.04 4.52 64.40
CA ALA A 734 54.44 3.84 63.17
C ALA A 734 53.24 3.06 62.59
N THR A 735 53.19 2.87 61.27
CA THR A 735 52.22 1.98 60.61
C THR A 735 52.61 0.52 60.79
N GLU A 736 51.67 -0.41 60.64
CA GLU A 736 51.97 -1.84 60.66
C GLU A 736 52.80 -2.30 59.47
N TYR A 737 52.44 -1.88 58.26
CA TYR A 737 53.21 -2.14 57.04
C TYR A 737 54.02 -0.90 56.64
N PHE A 738 55.21 -1.12 56.07
CA PHE A 738 56.14 -0.05 55.70
C PHE A 738 57.04 -0.43 54.52
N GLY A 739 57.83 0.54 54.04
CA GLY A 739 58.65 0.45 52.83
C GLY A 739 57.96 1.05 51.60
N ALA A 740 58.71 1.28 50.52
CA ALA A 740 58.21 1.96 49.32
C ALA A 740 57.04 1.24 48.64
N ASP A 741 56.92 -0.07 48.86
CA ASP A 741 55.87 -0.94 48.32
C ASP A 741 55.05 -1.66 49.41
N CYS A 742 55.17 -1.25 50.67
CA CYS A 742 54.46 -1.87 51.80
C CYS A 742 54.71 -3.38 52.00
N SER A 743 55.83 -3.91 51.50
CA SER A 743 56.20 -5.34 51.63
C SER A 743 56.71 -5.74 53.01
N ARG A 744 57.08 -4.77 53.86
CA ARG A 744 57.65 -5.00 55.19
C ARG A 744 56.61 -4.75 56.27
N ARG A 745 56.68 -5.49 57.38
CA ARG A 745 55.75 -5.43 58.53
C ARG A 745 56.52 -5.25 59.83
N HIS A 746 56.05 -4.35 60.69
CA HIS A 746 56.56 -4.22 62.05
C HIS A 746 56.14 -5.40 62.93
N CYS A 747 56.93 -5.71 63.94
CA CYS A 747 56.64 -6.79 64.87
C CYS A 747 55.77 -6.33 66.05
N PRO A 748 55.15 -7.28 66.78
CA PRO A 748 54.36 -6.97 67.97
C PRO A 748 55.15 -6.15 68.98
N THR A 749 54.45 -5.19 69.60
CA THR A 749 55.03 -4.36 70.65
C THR A 749 54.69 -4.87 72.04
N GLY A 750 55.58 -4.60 73.00
CA GLY A 750 55.34 -4.88 74.41
C GLY A 750 56.37 -4.18 75.28
N ASN A 751 56.07 -4.08 76.57
CA ASN A 751 57.03 -3.55 77.54
C ASN A 751 58.18 -4.53 77.73
N ASP A 752 59.37 -4.02 78.01
CA ASP A 752 60.51 -4.87 78.36
C ASP A 752 60.32 -5.40 79.80
N PRO A 753 60.32 -6.73 80.01
CA PRO A 753 60.08 -7.29 81.34
C PRO A 753 61.25 -7.15 82.32
N ASP A 754 62.42 -6.63 81.88
CA ASP A 754 63.56 -6.41 82.78
C ASP A 754 63.77 -4.96 83.22
N THR A 755 62.95 -4.03 82.73
CA THR A 755 63.04 -2.63 83.07
C THR A 755 61.86 -2.22 83.96
N ASP A 756 62.12 -1.29 84.87
CA ASP A 756 61.08 -0.69 85.70
C ASP A 756 60.33 0.43 84.94
N ALA A 757 60.87 0.87 83.81
CA ALA A 757 60.24 1.85 82.93
C ALA A 757 59.24 1.16 81.99
N ASP A 758 58.19 1.88 81.62
CA ASP A 758 57.30 1.46 80.55
C ASP A 758 57.80 2.05 79.22
N GLU A 759 58.61 1.31 78.46
CA GLU A 759 59.12 1.75 77.16
C GLU A 759 58.01 1.87 76.12
N THR A 760 56.83 1.31 76.36
CA THR A 760 55.68 1.50 75.47
C THR A 760 55.00 2.85 75.67
N ASN A 761 55.30 3.58 76.73
CA ASN A 761 54.74 4.90 76.97
C ASN A 761 55.53 5.99 76.23
N CYS A 762 54.92 6.54 75.17
CA CYS A 762 55.50 7.59 74.33
C CYS A 762 55.04 9.01 74.69
N GLN A 763 54.44 9.22 75.87
CA GLN A 763 54.06 10.55 76.31
C GLN A 763 55.29 11.45 76.46
N GLY A 764 55.34 12.54 75.67
CA GLY A 764 56.46 13.49 75.66
C GLY A 764 57.68 13.04 74.86
N VAL A 765 57.61 11.90 74.16
CA VAL A 765 58.70 11.38 73.31
C VAL A 765 58.54 11.91 71.88
N VAL A 766 59.62 12.43 71.30
CA VAL A 766 59.66 12.90 69.90
C VAL A 766 59.76 11.68 68.99
N ALA A 767 58.87 11.57 67.99
CA ALA A 767 58.94 10.48 67.02
C ALA A 767 60.20 10.54 66.17
N ASP A 768 60.65 9.38 65.71
CA ASP A 768 61.76 9.25 64.77
C ASP A 768 61.55 10.13 63.53
N GLY A 769 62.55 10.93 63.18
CA GLY A 769 62.47 11.93 62.11
C GLY A 769 62.06 13.34 62.56
N GLY A 770 61.69 13.54 63.84
CA GLY A 770 61.54 14.85 64.46
C GLY A 770 60.25 15.60 64.10
N PHE A 771 59.23 14.91 63.60
CA PHE A 771 58.03 15.54 63.04
C PHE A 771 56.98 15.99 64.07
N ALA A 772 56.83 15.29 65.19
CA ALA A 772 56.04 15.73 66.35
C ALA A 772 56.37 14.94 67.63
N THR A 773 55.75 15.31 68.75
CA THR A 773 55.93 14.72 70.09
C THR A 773 54.63 14.03 70.54
N GLY A 774 54.74 12.83 71.11
CA GLY A 774 53.58 12.06 71.60
C GLY A 774 52.81 12.77 72.71
N ALA A 775 51.49 12.85 72.56
CA ALA A 775 50.58 13.39 73.57
C ALA A 775 50.36 12.40 74.74
N ALA A 776 49.58 12.81 75.74
CA ALA A 776 49.28 11.96 76.87
C ALA A 776 48.64 10.63 76.45
N GLY A 777 49.21 9.52 76.91
CA GLY A 777 48.77 8.15 76.59
C GLY A 777 49.14 7.63 75.20
N ASN A 778 50.02 8.30 74.45
CA ASN A 778 50.54 7.80 73.16
C ASN A 778 51.50 6.63 73.36
N LEU A 779 51.61 5.74 72.37
CA LEU A 779 52.37 4.49 72.47
C LEU A 779 53.61 4.47 71.55
N CYS A 780 54.71 3.95 72.08
CA CYS A 780 55.93 3.71 71.32
C CYS A 780 55.88 2.33 70.67
N LEU A 781 56.45 2.22 69.47
CA LEU A 781 56.70 0.92 68.86
C LEU A 781 57.97 0.32 69.45
N VAL A 782 57.80 -0.52 70.48
CA VAL A 782 58.88 -1.32 71.06
C VAL A 782 58.79 -2.74 70.52
N GLU A 783 59.45 -2.99 69.39
CA GLU A 783 59.35 -4.30 68.73
C GLU A 783 59.92 -5.41 69.62
N CYS A 784 59.13 -6.47 69.78
CA CYS A 784 59.54 -7.67 70.53
C CYS A 784 60.04 -7.38 71.95
N SER A 785 59.49 -6.34 72.61
CA SER A 785 59.83 -5.96 74.00
C SER A 785 61.32 -5.77 74.24
N ASN A 786 62.10 -5.42 73.20
CA ASN A 786 63.58 -5.41 73.24
C ASN A 786 64.21 -6.75 73.66
N ARG A 787 63.46 -7.86 73.61
CA ARG A 787 63.85 -9.20 74.05
C ARG A 787 63.67 -10.26 72.97
N GLY A 788 63.65 -9.84 71.71
CA GLY A 788 63.69 -10.72 70.55
C GLY A 788 64.13 -10.01 69.28
N LEU A 789 64.29 -10.79 68.21
CA LEU A 789 64.57 -10.27 66.86
C LEU A 789 63.27 -10.21 66.05
N CYS A 790 63.03 -9.07 65.39
CA CYS A 790 61.91 -8.91 64.47
C CYS A 790 62.23 -9.43 63.07
N SER A 791 61.36 -10.29 62.52
CA SER A 791 61.36 -10.62 61.09
C SER A 791 60.42 -9.69 60.33
N HIS A 792 60.95 -8.64 59.70
CA HIS A 792 60.12 -7.66 58.97
C HIS A 792 59.41 -8.21 57.72
N LYS A 793 59.72 -9.43 57.28
CA LYS A 793 58.96 -10.12 56.22
C LYS A 793 57.65 -10.73 56.75
N THR A 794 57.63 -11.16 58.01
CA THR A 794 56.50 -11.88 58.61
C THR A 794 55.79 -11.08 59.72
N GLY A 795 56.47 -10.09 60.32
CA GLY A 795 56.03 -9.38 61.51
C GLY A 795 55.96 -10.30 62.74
N LEU A 796 56.91 -11.23 62.88
CA LEU A 796 56.95 -12.18 64.00
C LEU A 796 58.24 -12.01 64.79
N CYS A 797 58.12 -12.07 66.12
CA CYS A 797 59.23 -12.01 67.05
C CYS A 797 59.87 -13.37 67.27
N LYS A 798 61.20 -13.42 67.24
CA LYS A 798 61.99 -14.55 67.74
C LYS A 798 62.61 -14.15 69.08
N CYS A 799 62.02 -14.61 70.18
CA CYS A 799 62.47 -14.24 71.52
C CYS A 799 63.84 -14.79 71.87
N PHE A 800 64.61 -14.03 72.64
CA PHE A 800 65.86 -14.46 73.24
C PHE A 800 65.59 -15.51 74.33
N ALA A 801 66.63 -16.28 74.67
CA ALA A 801 66.52 -17.32 75.68
C ALA A 801 66.07 -16.72 77.03
N GLY A 802 65.07 -17.33 77.66
CA GLY A 802 64.47 -16.85 78.91
C GLY A 802 63.27 -15.93 78.72
N TYR A 803 62.90 -15.58 77.49
CA TYR A 803 61.75 -14.73 77.18
C TYR A 803 60.76 -15.47 76.28
N SER A 804 59.48 -15.19 76.49
CA SER A 804 58.38 -15.77 75.73
C SER A 804 57.21 -14.79 75.63
N GLY A 805 56.13 -15.21 74.98
CA GLY A 805 54.99 -14.34 74.66
C GLY A 805 55.05 -13.82 73.23
N TYR A 806 53.93 -13.26 72.77
CA TYR A 806 53.75 -12.81 71.38
C TYR A 806 54.73 -11.69 70.98
N ALA A 807 55.11 -10.83 71.93
CA ALA A 807 56.09 -9.78 71.79
C ALA A 807 57.33 -10.02 72.67
N CYS A 808 57.57 -11.24 73.17
CA CYS A 808 58.67 -11.54 74.10
C CYS A 808 58.60 -10.80 75.46
N GLN A 809 57.41 -10.33 75.82
CA GLN A 809 57.16 -9.53 77.01
C GLN A 809 57.10 -10.34 78.32
N ILE A 810 57.21 -11.67 78.26
CA ILE A 810 57.11 -12.54 79.44
C ILE A 810 58.47 -13.13 79.75
N LYS A 811 59.01 -12.80 80.94
CA LYS A 811 60.20 -13.45 81.47
C LYS A 811 59.84 -14.82 82.01
N THR A 812 60.37 -15.86 81.38
CA THR A 812 60.19 -17.26 81.80
C THR A 812 61.43 -17.75 82.54
N PRO A 813 61.29 -18.47 83.67
CA PRO A 813 62.44 -19.05 84.33
C PRO A 813 63.14 -20.02 83.38
N LEU A 814 64.44 -19.82 83.16
CA LEU A 814 65.27 -20.75 82.40
C LEU A 814 65.28 -22.09 83.14
N THR A 815 64.54 -23.08 82.63
CA THR A 815 64.69 -24.47 83.08
C THR A 815 66.08 -24.93 82.68
N LYS A 816 66.83 -25.36 83.70
CA LYS A 816 68.25 -25.74 83.66
C LYS A 816 68.56 -26.83 82.64
#